data_AF-A0A8B8E7J3-F1
#
_entry.id   AF-A0A8B8E7J3-F1
#
_cell.length_a   1.000
_cell.length_b   1.000
_cell.length_c   1.000
_cell.angle_alpha   90.00
_cell.angle_beta   90.00
_cell.angle_gamma   90.00
#
_symmetry.space_group_name_H-M   'P 1'
#
loop_
_entity.id
_entity.type
_entity.pdbx_description
1 polymer ?
#
loop_
_entity_poly.entity_id
_entity_poly.type
_entity_poly.pdbx_seq_one_letter_code
_entity_poly.pdbx_strand_id
1 'polypeptide(L)'
;MLNNKQFGSAGETIVVEELLTGDEVSCLAFSDGSTISMMPPTQDHKQLNDGDSGPNTGGMGAICPYPLISQKDLETVRQELLQRAVEGMRKEGHPFVGVLYAGIMLTSCGPMVLEFNCRFGDPETQSILPLLESDLYEVCLACVEGTLSQHLPQFTPQLYTAGVVLASQGYPGSYKKGLPITGIDGVEKLGPRVQVFHAGTKKEGEGTVTNGGRVLAVVAMNSDLQAACKEAERWASFIEFDGAYHRSDIGFRVLEKNPPNRMTCLSYRDAGVDIEAGNKLVKAIQPLAKDTQRPGCDASLGGFGALFDIKAAGFSDPILVSGTDGVGTKLKIAQEVGNHATIGQDLVAMCVNDILSHGAEPLFFLDYFATGRLNVELAQEIIRGIAVGCTQANCALVGGETAEMPGMYQGEEYDLAGFAVGAVERGQLLPRMQQIKEGDALIGLPSSGLHSNGFSLVRKVMETSGLAYDVPSPFNKGKTLGEEFLEPTRIYVKELLPLMHQGWVKAFSHITGGGLVENLPRVLPRHLRAEVDAGQWSVPPVFGWLAHKGNIPSFEMSRTFNCGIGGVLVVDQSLTEAVLKHLATSGVTASIIGNLADRKEGDSVVIKDLQQALFNSWKFPTGVTGKKKVGVLISGSGTNLQALIDSTSGASGSSSSQIVLVISNKAGVQGLERARKAGIQTLVVDHKGFGSREEFDREVDTCLRKAGVEIVCLAGFMRILSGEFVKKWRGHLLNIHPSLLPSFKGHNAHEQVLAARVRISGCSVHFVEEEVDAGAIVVQESVPVYPTDTVSSLADRVKRVEHKAFPAALELVASGQAVLRDGVIQWSQ
;
A
#
# COMPACT_ATOMS: atom_id res chain seq x y z
N MET A 1 30.34 -26.41 -41.18
CA MET A 1 29.94 -25.51 -42.29
C MET A 1 31.01 -24.43 -42.57
N LEU A 2 31.49 -23.71 -41.55
CA LEU A 2 32.50 -22.65 -41.70
C LEU A 2 33.87 -23.14 -42.21
N ASN A 3 34.38 -24.25 -41.65
CA ASN A 3 35.69 -24.81 -42.03
C ASN A 3 35.77 -25.33 -43.49
N ASN A 4 34.62 -25.54 -44.16
CA ASN A 4 34.57 -26.13 -45.50
C ASN A 4 34.22 -25.11 -46.59
N LYS A 5 34.22 -23.79 -46.29
CA LYS A 5 33.80 -22.71 -47.20
C LYS A 5 32.43 -22.95 -47.86
N GLN A 6 31.53 -23.63 -47.18
CA GLN A 6 30.23 -24.04 -47.73
C GLN A 6 29.34 -22.84 -48.11
N PHE A 7 29.54 -21.70 -47.47
CA PHE A 7 28.84 -20.44 -47.75
C PHE A 7 29.66 -19.44 -48.57
N GLY A 8 30.77 -19.87 -49.20
CA GLY A 8 31.64 -19.00 -49.96
C GLY A 8 32.16 -17.81 -49.14
N SER A 9 32.26 -16.63 -49.76
CA SER A 9 32.69 -15.39 -49.10
C SER A 9 31.72 -14.90 -48.02
N ALA A 10 30.43 -15.25 -48.10
CA ALA A 10 29.45 -14.89 -47.08
C ALA A 10 29.71 -15.58 -45.73
N GLY A 11 30.44 -16.70 -45.73
CA GLY A 11 30.89 -17.38 -44.52
C GLY A 11 32.21 -16.87 -43.93
N GLU A 12 32.84 -15.86 -44.55
CA GLU A 12 34.12 -15.29 -44.07
C GLU A 12 33.94 -14.35 -42.87
N THR A 13 32.75 -13.79 -42.69
CA THR A 13 32.40 -12.91 -41.57
C THR A 13 31.22 -13.51 -40.82
N ILE A 14 31.32 -13.57 -39.50
CA ILE A 14 30.26 -14.08 -38.62
C ILE A 14 29.96 -12.97 -37.62
N VAL A 15 28.68 -12.68 -37.41
CA VAL A 15 28.20 -11.86 -36.31
C VAL A 15 27.75 -12.81 -35.21
N VAL A 16 28.27 -12.63 -33.99
CA VAL A 16 27.86 -13.38 -32.81
C VAL A 16 27.05 -12.42 -31.94
N GLU A 17 25.77 -12.71 -31.82
CA GLU A 17 24.84 -11.96 -30.98
C GLU A 17 24.64 -12.65 -29.63
N GLU A 18 23.82 -12.04 -28.77
CA GLU A 18 23.48 -12.62 -27.48
C GLU A 18 22.74 -13.95 -27.62
N LEU A 19 22.98 -14.85 -26.67
CA LEU A 19 22.26 -16.12 -26.60
C LEU A 19 20.88 -15.86 -25.96
N LEU A 20 19.83 -15.95 -26.77
CA LEU A 20 18.46 -15.91 -26.28
C LEU A 20 17.97 -17.33 -25.99
N THR A 21 17.29 -17.48 -24.84
CA THR A 21 16.68 -18.76 -24.42
C THR A 21 15.21 -18.54 -24.19
N GLY A 22 14.37 -19.38 -24.81
CA GLY A 22 12.93 -19.22 -24.77
C GLY A 22 12.21 -20.11 -25.77
N ASP A 23 10.91 -19.90 -25.89
CA ASP A 23 10.14 -20.46 -26.99
C ASP A 23 10.18 -19.52 -28.20
N GLU A 24 10.49 -20.08 -29.37
CA GLU A 24 10.43 -19.35 -30.62
C GLU A 24 8.98 -19.26 -31.13
N VAL A 25 8.58 -18.04 -31.51
CA VAL A 25 7.24 -17.70 -32.01
C VAL A 25 7.39 -16.74 -33.19
N SER A 26 6.49 -16.86 -34.16
CA SER A 26 6.40 -16.03 -35.35
C SER A 26 5.15 -15.14 -35.25
N CYS A 27 5.33 -13.83 -35.36
CA CYS A 27 4.25 -12.86 -35.40
C CYS A 27 4.27 -12.09 -36.73
N LEU A 28 3.25 -12.30 -37.55
CA LEU A 28 3.11 -11.63 -38.85
C LEU A 28 2.11 -10.48 -38.73
N ALA A 29 2.30 -9.42 -39.52
CA ALA A 29 1.34 -8.33 -39.62
C ALA A 29 1.19 -7.84 -41.06
N PHE A 30 -0.06 -7.58 -41.45
CA PHE A 30 -0.36 -6.74 -42.61
C PHE A 30 0.01 -5.30 -42.30
N SER A 31 0.57 -4.58 -43.26
CA SER A 31 0.97 -3.17 -43.13
C SER A 31 0.59 -2.39 -44.38
N ASP A 32 0.00 -1.22 -44.19
CA ASP A 32 -0.30 -0.24 -45.24
C ASP A 32 0.74 0.89 -45.34
N GLY A 33 1.88 0.72 -44.64
CA GLY A 33 2.94 1.71 -44.52
C GLY A 33 2.77 2.66 -43.35
N SER A 34 1.62 2.65 -42.67
CA SER A 34 1.33 3.49 -41.49
C SER A 34 0.69 2.73 -40.33
N THR A 35 -0.19 1.78 -40.63
CA THR A 35 -0.97 0.97 -39.71
C THR A 35 -0.59 -0.49 -39.89
N ILE A 36 -0.53 -1.23 -38.78
CA ILE A 36 -0.38 -2.69 -38.81
C ILE A 36 -1.63 -3.41 -38.32
N SER A 37 -1.89 -4.59 -38.89
CA SER A 37 -2.84 -5.56 -38.34
C SER A 37 -2.10 -6.88 -38.08
N MET A 38 -1.86 -7.18 -36.80
CA MET A 38 -1.17 -8.39 -36.37
C MET A 38 -2.05 -9.63 -36.55
N MET A 39 -1.49 -10.69 -37.11
CA MET A 39 -2.10 -12.00 -37.27
C MET A 39 -1.94 -12.83 -35.98
N PRO A 40 -2.73 -13.90 -35.78
CA PRO A 40 -2.54 -14.79 -34.63
C PRO A 40 -1.10 -15.34 -34.57
N PRO A 41 -0.49 -15.39 -33.37
CA PRO A 41 0.89 -15.83 -33.20
C PRO A 41 1.02 -17.30 -33.64
N THR A 42 2.12 -17.67 -34.26
CA THR A 42 2.31 -19.02 -34.82
C THR A 42 3.62 -19.59 -34.32
N GLN A 43 3.69 -20.89 -34.07
CA GLN A 43 4.96 -21.56 -33.76
C GLN A 43 5.27 -22.57 -34.87
N ASP A 44 6.42 -22.40 -35.51
CA ASP A 44 6.93 -23.33 -36.51
C ASP A 44 7.87 -24.38 -35.92
N HIS A 45 7.99 -25.50 -36.63
CA HIS A 45 8.82 -26.65 -36.25
C HIS A 45 9.91 -26.83 -37.29
N LYS A 46 11.10 -26.26 -37.06
CA LYS A 46 12.13 -26.05 -38.09
C LYS A 46 12.91 -27.30 -38.49
N GLN A 47 13.22 -28.17 -37.54
CA GLN A 47 14.06 -29.33 -37.80
C GLN A 47 13.27 -30.44 -38.48
N LEU A 48 13.98 -31.22 -39.30
CA LEU A 48 13.41 -32.28 -40.11
C LEU A 48 12.69 -33.32 -39.24
N ASN A 49 13.33 -33.80 -38.17
CA ASN A 49 12.85 -34.94 -37.40
C ASN A 49 12.13 -34.52 -36.12
N ASP A 50 11.34 -35.45 -35.58
CA ASP A 50 10.71 -35.35 -34.26
C ASP A 50 11.73 -35.02 -33.14
N GLY A 51 11.23 -34.37 -32.09
CA GLY A 51 12.04 -33.89 -30.96
C GLY A 51 13.00 -32.76 -31.35
N ASP A 52 12.68 -32.02 -32.41
CA ASP A 52 13.49 -30.94 -32.98
C ASP A 52 14.93 -31.35 -33.30
N SER A 53 15.07 -32.55 -33.87
CA SER A 53 16.34 -33.15 -34.24
C SER A 53 16.57 -33.18 -35.75
N GLY A 54 17.82 -33.35 -36.17
CA GLY A 54 18.18 -33.36 -37.60
C GLY A 54 18.40 -31.96 -38.19
N PRO A 55 18.54 -31.85 -39.52
CA PRO A 55 18.87 -30.59 -40.18
C PRO A 55 17.71 -29.58 -40.08
N ASN A 56 18.04 -28.29 -40.02
CA ASN A 56 17.05 -27.21 -40.13
C ASN A 56 16.54 -27.14 -41.58
N THR A 57 15.23 -27.18 -41.75
CA THR A 57 14.53 -27.27 -43.04
C THR A 57 13.77 -26.00 -43.42
N GLY A 58 13.82 -24.97 -42.57
CA GLY A 58 12.97 -23.78 -42.69
C GLY A 58 11.51 -24.00 -42.31
N GLY A 59 11.13 -25.18 -41.77
CA GLY A 59 9.81 -25.48 -41.21
C GLY A 59 9.16 -26.73 -41.81
N MET A 60 8.95 -27.74 -40.96
CA MET A 60 8.24 -29.00 -41.22
C MET A 60 6.77 -28.98 -40.79
N GLY A 61 6.31 -27.85 -40.25
CA GLY A 61 4.94 -27.68 -39.79
C GLY A 61 4.83 -26.47 -38.86
N ALA A 62 3.60 -26.09 -38.55
CA ALA A 62 3.33 -24.98 -37.63
C ALA A 62 1.98 -25.12 -36.95
N ILE A 63 1.86 -24.59 -35.73
CA ILE A 63 0.60 -24.47 -34.99
C ILE A 63 0.18 -23.02 -34.86
N CYS A 64 -1.12 -22.74 -34.98
CA CYS A 64 -1.68 -21.39 -34.88
C CYS A 64 -3.09 -21.43 -34.25
N PRO A 65 -3.44 -20.54 -33.30
CA PRO A 65 -2.54 -19.66 -32.58
C PRO A 65 -1.59 -20.45 -31.64
N TYR A 66 -0.40 -19.91 -31.39
CA TYR A 66 0.49 -20.38 -30.33
C TYR A 66 -0.08 -19.98 -28.96
N PRO A 67 -0.46 -20.93 -28.07
CA PRO A 67 -1.30 -20.61 -26.91
C PRO A 67 -0.53 -20.16 -25.66
N LEU A 68 0.80 -20.27 -25.63
CA LEU A 68 1.59 -19.99 -24.41
C LEU A 68 2.16 -18.57 -24.37
N ILE A 69 1.95 -17.75 -25.40
CA ILE A 69 2.33 -16.33 -25.37
C ILE A 69 1.30 -15.53 -24.55
N SER A 70 1.77 -14.71 -23.60
CA SER A 70 0.88 -13.92 -22.76
C SER A 70 0.23 -12.76 -23.53
N GLN A 71 -0.95 -12.32 -23.11
CA GLN A 71 -1.61 -11.14 -23.72
C GLN A 71 -0.76 -9.86 -23.59
N LYS A 72 -0.03 -9.72 -22.49
CA LYS A 72 0.91 -8.60 -22.29
C LYS A 72 2.05 -8.65 -23.31
N ASP A 73 2.61 -9.82 -23.57
CA ASP A 73 3.70 -9.98 -24.53
C ASP A 73 3.20 -9.80 -25.97
N LEU A 74 2.01 -10.29 -26.30
CA LEU A 74 1.37 -10.03 -27.59
C LEU A 74 1.17 -8.53 -27.84
N GLU A 75 0.67 -7.79 -26.85
CA GLU A 75 0.49 -6.35 -26.95
C GLU A 75 1.84 -5.61 -27.08
N THR A 76 2.88 -6.10 -26.40
CA THR A 76 4.25 -5.60 -26.54
C THR A 76 4.78 -5.84 -27.95
N VAL A 77 4.62 -7.05 -28.50
CA VAL A 77 5.01 -7.37 -29.89
C VAL A 77 4.27 -6.48 -30.88
N ARG A 78 2.97 -6.26 -30.68
CA ARG A 78 2.15 -5.42 -31.55
C ARG A 78 2.60 -3.97 -31.56
N GLN A 79 2.70 -3.33 -30.40
CA GLN A 79 2.96 -1.89 -30.28
C GLN A 79 4.45 -1.55 -30.34
N GLU A 80 5.27 -2.27 -29.59
CA GLU A 80 6.66 -1.89 -29.34
C GLU A 80 7.60 -2.49 -30.39
N LEU A 81 7.20 -3.55 -31.10
CA LEU A 81 8.01 -4.19 -32.15
C LEU A 81 7.46 -3.91 -33.56
N LEU A 82 6.29 -4.46 -33.91
CA LEU A 82 5.76 -4.40 -35.28
C LEU A 82 5.36 -2.98 -35.70
N GLN A 83 4.54 -2.30 -34.90
CA GLN A 83 4.11 -0.92 -35.19
C GLN A 83 5.30 0.05 -35.22
N ARG A 84 6.24 -0.07 -34.26
CA ARG A 84 7.46 0.76 -34.24
C ARG A 84 8.38 0.51 -35.43
N ALA A 85 8.53 -0.73 -35.88
CA ALA A 85 9.34 -1.04 -37.06
C ALA A 85 8.77 -0.37 -38.32
N VAL A 86 7.45 -0.49 -38.54
CA VAL A 86 6.77 0.17 -39.67
C VAL A 86 6.85 1.69 -39.58
N GLU A 87 6.67 2.28 -38.40
CA GLU A 87 6.83 3.71 -38.19
C GLU A 87 8.26 4.20 -38.44
N GLY A 88 9.26 3.42 -38.03
CA GLY A 88 10.67 3.70 -38.28
C GLY A 88 10.97 3.77 -39.77
N MET A 89 10.60 2.72 -40.51
CA MET A 89 10.78 2.67 -41.97
C MET A 89 10.06 3.84 -42.67
N ARG A 90 8.83 4.18 -42.22
CA ARG A 90 8.10 5.36 -42.73
C ARG A 90 8.85 6.67 -42.45
N LYS A 91 9.40 6.86 -41.24
CA LYS A 91 10.17 8.06 -40.87
C LYS A 91 11.44 8.23 -41.73
N GLU A 92 12.03 7.13 -42.16
CA GLU A 92 13.18 7.10 -43.06
C GLU A 92 12.81 7.32 -44.55
N GLY A 93 11.52 7.51 -44.86
CA GLY A 93 11.04 7.71 -46.23
C GLY A 93 10.78 6.41 -47.00
N HIS A 94 10.72 5.28 -46.29
CA HIS A 94 10.53 3.95 -46.84
C HIS A 94 9.29 3.26 -46.23
N PRO A 95 8.06 3.79 -46.41
CA PRO A 95 6.87 3.16 -45.86
C PRO A 95 6.72 1.71 -46.35
N PHE A 96 6.57 0.77 -45.41
CA PHE A 96 6.49 -0.66 -45.73
C PHE A 96 5.05 -1.10 -45.95
N VAL A 97 4.71 -1.44 -47.20
CA VAL A 97 3.41 -2.00 -47.58
C VAL A 97 3.56 -3.49 -47.86
N GLY A 98 2.80 -4.34 -47.15
CA GLY A 98 2.86 -5.79 -47.31
C GLY A 98 2.77 -6.53 -45.98
N VAL A 99 3.37 -7.73 -45.94
CA VAL A 99 3.40 -8.58 -44.73
C VAL A 99 4.78 -8.48 -44.07
N LEU A 100 4.81 -7.92 -42.86
CA LEU A 100 6.00 -7.89 -42.02
C LEU A 100 5.96 -9.10 -41.09
N TYR A 101 6.96 -9.95 -41.18
CA TYR A 101 7.15 -11.11 -40.32
C TYR A 101 8.19 -10.76 -39.26
N ALA A 102 7.86 -10.98 -37.99
CA ALA A 102 8.81 -10.93 -36.88
C ALA A 102 9.00 -12.33 -36.28
N GLY A 103 10.22 -12.85 -36.35
CA GLY A 103 10.63 -13.99 -35.55
C GLY A 103 11.02 -13.50 -34.16
N ILE A 104 10.42 -14.05 -33.12
CA ILE A 104 10.66 -13.64 -31.74
C ILE A 104 11.03 -14.83 -30.86
N MET A 105 11.86 -14.56 -29.85
CA MET A 105 12.13 -15.47 -28.75
C MET A 105 11.41 -14.96 -27.50
N LEU A 106 10.55 -15.80 -26.91
CA LEU A 106 9.91 -15.50 -25.63
C LEU A 106 10.85 -15.82 -24.47
N THR A 107 11.57 -14.81 -24.00
CA THR A 107 12.55 -14.95 -22.90
C THR A 107 11.90 -14.69 -21.54
N SER A 108 12.61 -15.01 -20.45
CA SER A 108 12.19 -14.67 -19.08
C SER A 108 12.04 -13.17 -18.82
N CYS A 109 12.63 -12.32 -19.67
CA CYS A 109 12.58 -10.87 -19.57
C CYS A 109 11.56 -10.22 -20.53
N GLY A 110 10.85 -11.03 -21.33
CA GLY A 110 9.89 -10.58 -22.35
C GLY A 110 10.27 -11.00 -23.78
N PRO A 111 9.49 -10.59 -24.79
CA PRO A 111 9.71 -10.92 -26.19
C PRO A 111 10.92 -10.19 -26.76
N MET A 112 11.86 -10.94 -27.34
CA MET A 112 13.06 -10.42 -28.01
C MET A 112 13.00 -10.73 -29.50
N VAL A 113 13.35 -9.77 -30.36
CA VAL A 113 13.36 -9.97 -31.82
C VAL A 113 14.57 -10.80 -32.22
N LEU A 114 14.33 -11.86 -32.99
CA LEU A 114 15.38 -12.64 -33.67
C LEU A 114 15.65 -12.06 -35.06
N GLU A 115 14.58 -11.84 -35.83
CA GLU A 115 14.70 -11.35 -37.21
C GLU A 115 13.39 -10.71 -37.69
N PHE A 116 13.52 -9.83 -38.70
CA PHE A 116 12.41 -9.39 -39.52
C PHE A 116 12.54 -9.94 -40.93
N ASN A 117 11.45 -10.48 -41.48
CA ASN A 117 11.35 -10.89 -42.87
C ASN A 117 10.21 -10.13 -43.56
N CYS A 118 10.39 -9.88 -44.87
CA CYS A 118 9.39 -9.23 -45.71
C CYS A 118 8.73 -10.27 -46.62
N ARG A 119 7.91 -11.16 -46.04
CA ARG A 119 7.26 -12.27 -46.76
C ARG A 119 6.04 -12.77 -46.02
N PHE A 120 5.15 -13.43 -46.77
CA PHE A 120 4.09 -14.26 -46.21
C PHE A 120 4.64 -15.69 -46.05
N GLY A 121 5.41 -15.92 -44.99
CA GLY A 121 6.31 -17.07 -44.84
C GLY A 121 5.62 -18.41 -44.60
N ASP A 122 6.18 -19.49 -45.16
CA ASP A 122 5.73 -20.88 -44.98
C ASP A 122 6.63 -21.66 -44.00
N PRO A 123 6.07 -22.47 -43.08
CA PRO A 123 4.68 -22.98 -43.07
C PRO A 123 3.65 -22.13 -42.29
N GLU A 124 4.04 -21.04 -41.63
CA GLU A 124 3.16 -20.29 -40.73
C GLU A 124 1.92 -19.73 -41.43
N THR A 125 2.09 -19.19 -42.63
CA THR A 125 0.98 -18.68 -43.45
C THR A 125 -0.07 -19.75 -43.74
N GLN A 126 0.35 -21.00 -43.95
CA GLN A 126 -0.56 -22.11 -44.22
C GLN A 126 -1.40 -22.46 -42.99
N SER A 127 -0.88 -22.24 -41.77
CA SER A 127 -1.62 -22.40 -40.53
C SER A 127 -2.49 -21.17 -40.19
N ILE A 128 -2.07 -19.96 -40.57
CA ILE A 128 -2.82 -18.72 -40.29
C ILE A 128 -4.03 -18.56 -41.23
N LEU A 129 -3.85 -18.75 -42.53
CA LEU A 129 -4.89 -18.43 -43.53
C LEU A 129 -6.22 -19.16 -43.34
N PRO A 130 -6.26 -20.44 -42.92
CA PRO A 130 -7.53 -21.09 -42.63
C PRO A 130 -8.34 -20.38 -41.55
N LEU A 131 -7.69 -19.64 -40.63
CA LEU A 131 -8.36 -18.85 -39.59
C LEU A 131 -8.80 -17.47 -40.08
N LEU A 132 -8.42 -17.02 -41.28
CA LEU A 132 -8.78 -15.70 -41.79
C LEU A 132 -10.23 -15.73 -42.33
N GLU A 133 -11.12 -14.95 -41.70
CA GLU A 133 -12.52 -14.82 -42.15
C GLU A 133 -12.68 -13.76 -43.24
N SER A 134 -11.86 -12.71 -43.18
CA SER A 134 -11.84 -11.66 -44.20
C SER A 134 -11.30 -12.18 -45.53
N ASP A 135 -11.77 -11.59 -46.62
CA ASP A 135 -11.22 -11.90 -47.94
C ASP A 135 -9.77 -11.39 -48.05
N LEU A 136 -8.84 -12.31 -48.34
CA LEU A 136 -7.42 -11.98 -48.39
C LEU A 136 -7.09 -10.94 -49.47
N TYR A 137 -7.81 -10.94 -50.60
CA TYR A 137 -7.61 -9.95 -51.65
C TYR A 137 -8.04 -8.56 -51.18
N GLU A 138 -9.16 -8.44 -50.47
CA GLU A 138 -9.60 -7.18 -49.87
C GLU A 138 -8.60 -6.64 -48.84
N VAL A 139 -8.04 -7.51 -47.99
CA VAL A 139 -7.02 -7.13 -47.00
C VAL A 139 -5.74 -6.65 -47.70
N CYS A 140 -5.29 -7.35 -48.75
CA CYS A 140 -4.14 -6.94 -49.55
C CYS A 140 -4.40 -5.60 -50.26
N LEU A 141 -5.60 -5.40 -50.80
CA LEU A 141 -5.99 -4.16 -51.46
C LEU A 141 -5.99 -2.99 -50.47
N ALA A 142 -6.53 -3.19 -49.25
CA ALA A 142 -6.52 -2.20 -48.19
C ALA A 142 -5.08 -1.81 -47.77
N CYS A 143 -4.15 -2.76 -47.76
CA CYS A 143 -2.72 -2.45 -47.56
C CYS A 143 -2.18 -1.54 -48.66
N VAL A 144 -2.46 -1.86 -49.93
CA VAL A 144 -1.98 -1.10 -51.09
C VAL A 144 -2.59 0.31 -51.15
N GLU A 145 -3.86 0.45 -50.76
CA GLU A 145 -4.61 1.71 -50.80
C GLU A 145 -4.40 2.61 -49.58
N GLY A 146 -3.72 2.13 -48.53
CA GLY A 146 -3.52 2.92 -47.30
C GLY A 146 -4.77 2.98 -46.41
N THR A 147 -5.68 2.00 -46.52
CA THR A 147 -6.99 1.99 -45.86
C THR A 147 -7.15 0.86 -44.84
N LEU A 148 -6.06 0.19 -44.45
CA LEU A 148 -6.09 -0.97 -43.55
C LEU A 148 -6.73 -0.65 -42.19
N SER A 149 -6.52 0.58 -41.67
CA SER A 149 -7.16 1.05 -40.43
C SER A 149 -8.70 1.07 -40.48
N GLN A 150 -9.31 1.09 -41.67
CA GLN A 150 -10.75 1.07 -41.89
C GLN A 150 -11.28 -0.34 -42.17
N HIS A 151 -10.40 -1.26 -42.56
CA HIS A 151 -10.72 -2.62 -43.00
C HIS A 151 -9.80 -3.64 -42.31
N LEU A 152 -9.83 -3.69 -40.98
CA LEU A 152 -9.01 -4.64 -40.21
C LEU A 152 -9.47 -6.09 -40.48
N PRO A 153 -8.55 -7.01 -40.83
CA PRO A 153 -8.88 -8.43 -41.03
C PRO A 153 -9.40 -9.09 -39.75
N GLN A 154 -10.40 -9.95 -39.92
CA GLN A 154 -10.99 -10.76 -38.86
C GLN A 154 -10.49 -12.20 -38.94
N PHE A 155 -10.20 -12.78 -37.79
CA PHE A 155 -9.79 -14.18 -37.67
C PHE A 155 -10.77 -14.95 -36.79
N THR A 156 -11.05 -16.20 -37.12
CA THR A 156 -12.02 -17.03 -36.41
C THR A 156 -11.56 -17.27 -34.97
N PRO A 157 -12.33 -16.82 -33.96
CA PRO A 157 -11.96 -17.02 -32.57
C PRO A 157 -12.14 -18.50 -32.18
N GLN A 158 -11.37 -18.94 -31.18
CA GLN A 158 -11.54 -20.25 -30.52
C GLN A 158 -11.27 -21.48 -31.40
N LEU A 159 -10.57 -21.33 -32.53
CA LEU A 159 -10.07 -22.45 -33.33
C LEU A 159 -8.53 -22.46 -33.36
N TYR A 160 -7.99 -23.66 -33.45
CA TYR A 160 -6.59 -23.96 -33.68
C TYR A 160 -6.42 -24.61 -35.05
N THR A 161 -5.27 -24.39 -35.64
CA THR A 161 -4.76 -25.08 -36.82
C THR A 161 -3.43 -25.72 -36.50
N ALA A 162 -3.19 -26.88 -37.10
CA ALA A 162 -1.89 -27.51 -37.14
C ALA A 162 -1.59 -27.91 -38.58
N GLY A 163 -0.41 -27.52 -39.08
CA GLY A 163 0.08 -27.86 -40.40
C GLY A 163 1.21 -28.87 -40.32
N VAL A 164 1.12 -29.97 -41.07
CA VAL A 164 2.17 -30.98 -41.22
C VAL A 164 2.69 -30.92 -42.66
N VAL A 165 4.00 -30.66 -42.82
CA VAL A 165 4.64 -30.62 -44.14
C VAL A 165 5.15 -32.00 -44.53
N LEU A 166 4.79 -32.44 -45.74
CA LEU A 166 5.41 -33.58 -46.40
C LEU A 166 6.60 -33.10 -47.24
N ALA A 167 7.77 -33.66 -46.99
CA ALA A 167 9.02 -33.37 -47.67
C ALA A 167 9.54 -34.57 -48.48
N SER A 168 10.34 -34.28 -49.51
CA SER A 168 11.03 -35.30 -50.30
C SER A 168 12.28 -35.80 -49.58
N GLN A 169 12.52 -37.11 -49.64
CA GLN A 169 13.75 -37.72 -49.14
C GLN A 169 15.00 -37.01 -49.69
N GLY A 170 15.90 -36.63 -48.79
CA GLY A 170 17.12 -35.89 -49.09
C GLY A 170 17.02 -34.38 -48.87
N TYR A 171 15.83 -33.82 -48.61
CA TYR A 171 15.65 -32.44 -48.16
C TYR A 171 16.30 -32.24 -46.76
N PRO A 172 16.98 -31.10 -46.47
CA PRO A 172 17.16 -29.88 -47.26
C PRO A 172 18.28 -29.93 -48.31
N GLY A 173 18.92 -31.08 -48.51
CA GLY A 173 19.95 -31.31 -49.54
C GLY A 173 19.37 -31.61 -50.92
N SER A 174 19.96 -32.59 -51.62
CA SER A 174 19.50 -33.01 -52.96
C SER A 174 18.36 -34.02 -52.86
N TYR A 175 17.31 -33.81 -53.65
CA TYR A 175 16.11 -34.65 -53.68
C TYR A 175 15.64 -34.87 -55.12
N LYS A 176 14.89 -35.95 -55.33
CA LYS A 176 14.34 -36.33 -56.65
C LYS A 176 13.00 -35.63 -56.90
N LYS A 177 12.82 -35.13 -58.12
CA LYS A 177 11.56 -34.52 -58.60
C LYS A 177 10.83 -35.48 -59.54
N GLY A 178 9.57 -35.18 -59.83
CA GLY A 178 8.74 -35.95 -60.76
C GLY A 178 8.19 -37.25 -60.16
N LEU A 179 8.15 -37.36 -58.83
CA LEU A 179 7.61 -38.55 -58.17
C LEU A 179 6.07 -38.42 -58.09
N PRO A 180 5.30 -39.41 -58.58
CA PRO A 180 3.84 -39.38 -58.51
C PRO A 180 3.34 -39.28 -57.06
N ILE A 181 2.40 -38.38 -56.81
CA ILE A 181 1.73 -38.22 -55.52
C ILE A 181 0.32 -38.80 -55.60
N THR A 182 -0.04 -39.61 -54.60
CA THR A 182 -1.35 -40.24 -54.47
C THR A 182 -2.04 -39.79 -53.17
N GLY A 183 -3.36 -39.92 -53.08
CA GLY A 183 -4.13 -39.61 -51.87
C GLY A 183 -4.59 -38.15 -51.71
N ILE A 184 -4.00 -37.19 -52.44
CA ILE A 184 -4.34 -35.75 -52.38
C ILE A 184 -5.85 -35.52 -52.56
N ASP A 185 -6.43 -36.01 -53.66
CA ASP A 185 -7.86 -35.81 -53.98
C ASP A 185 -8.80 -36.33 -52.90
N GLY A 186 -8.37 -37.32 -52.12
CA GLY A 186 -9.14 -37.86 -51.00
C GLY A 186 -9.16 -36.90 -49.81
N VAL A 187 -8.01 -36.29 -49.50
CA VAL A 187 -7.86 -35.33 -48.40
C VAL A 187 -8.54 -34.00 -48.75
N GLU A 188 -8.40 -33.51 -49.98
CA GLU A 188 -9.04 -32.25 -50.42
C GLU A 188 -10.59 -32.30 -50.35
N LYS A 189 -11.19 -33.48 -50.46
CA LYS A 189 -12.64 -33.67 -50.37
C LYS A 189 -13.20 -33.56 -48.94
N LEU A 190 -12.35 -33.54 -47.91
CA LEU A 190 -12.78 -33.42 -46.51
C LEU A 190 -13.36 -32.03 -46.18
N GLY A 191 -13.18 -31.06 -47.07
CA GLY A 191 -13.75 -29.73 -46.94
C GLY A 191 -12.90 -28.79 -46.07
N PRO A 192 -13.44 -27.64 -45.66
CA PRO A 192 -12.63 -26.51 -45.17
C PRO A 192 -11.88 -26.75 -43.86
N ARG A 193 -12.23 -27.82 -43.12
CA ARG A 193 -11.56 -28.21 -41.86
C ARG A 193 -10.22 -28.89 -42.07
N VAL A 194 -9.96 -29.45 -43.25
CA VAL A 194 -8.67 -30.07 -43.59
C VAL A 194 -8.28 -29.60 -44.99
N GLN A 195 -7.21 -28.83 -45.08
CA GLN A 195 -6.75 -28.20 -46.32
C GLN A 195 -5.40 -28.74 -46.73
N VAL A 196 -5.19 -28.91 -48.04
CA VAL A 196 -3.90 -29.28 -48.63
C VAL A 196 -3.31 -28.07 -49.33
N PHE A 197 -2.18 -27.58 -48.83
CA PHE A 197 -1.44 -26.49 -49.45
C PHE A 197 -0.31 -27.05 -50.31
N HIS A 198 -0.39 -26.81 -51.61
CA HIS A 198 0.62 -27.22 -52.58
C HIS A 198 1.81 -26.26 -52.58
N ALA A 199 3.01 -26.74 -52.23
CA ALA A 199 4.23 -25.94 -52.23
C ALA A 199 5.17 -26.33 -53.38
N GLY A 200 5.76 -27.51 -53.29
CA GLY A 200 6.66 -28.10 -54.28
C GLY A 200 5.97 -29.19 -55.10
N THR A 201 4.84 -28.88 -55.73
CA THR A 201 4.14 -29.84 -56.62
C THR A 201 4.08 -29.31 -58.06
N LYS A 202 3.85 -30.21 -59.02
CA LYS A 202 3.61 -29.88 -60.43
C LYS A 202 2.56 -30.81 -61.01
N LYS A 203 1.65 -30.29 -61.83
CA LYS A 203 0.71 -31.14 -62.59
C LYS A 203 1.45 -31.84 -63.74
N GLU A 204 1.23 -33.13 -63.89
CA GLU A 204 1.76 -33.95 -64.97
C GLU A 204 0.69 -34.94 -65.45
N GLY A 205 0.12 -34.67 -66.64
CA GLY A 205 -1.08 -35.36 -67.10
C GLY A 205 -2.29 -35.05 -66.22
N GLU A 206 -3.04 -36.08 -65.83
CA GLU A 206 -4.15 -35.99 -64.86
C GLU A 206 -3.68 -36.07 -63.40
N GLY A 207 -2.38 -36.31 -63.15
CA GLY A 207 -1.83 -36.48 -61.81
C GLY A 207 -0.99 -35.29 -61.31
N THR A 208 -0.55 -35.39 -60.06
CA THR A 208 0.35 -34.42 -59.42
C THR A 208 1.66 -35.12 -59.05
N VAL A 209 2.80 -34.47 -59.33
CA VAL A 209 4.14 -34.97 -59.02
C VAL A 209 4.91 -34.02 -58.11
N THR A 210 5.93 -34.54 -57.41
CA THR A 210 6.85 -33.72 -56.60
C THR A 210 7.70 -32.79 -57.49
N ASN A 211 7.96 -31.57 -57.03
CA ASN A 211 8.76 -30.57 -57.74
C ASN A 211 9.61 -29.68 -56.80
N GLY A 212 9.52 -29.90 -55.49
CA GLY A 212 10.27 -29.17 -54.46
C GLY A 212 10.60 -30.04 -53.25
N GLY A 213 11.42 -29.49 -52.37
CA GLY A 213 11.88 -30.16 -51.16
C GLY A 213 10.78 -30.31 -50.12
N ARG A 214 10.12 -29.20 -49.75
CA ARG A 214 8.79 -29.20 -49.12
C ARG A 214 7.75 -29.35 -50.22
N VAL A 215 7.05 -30.48 -50.23
CA VAL A 215 6.15 -30.85 -51.33
C VAL A 215 4.78 -30.24 -51.12
N LEU A 216 4.17 -30.46 -49.96
CA LEU A 216 2.86 -29.93 -49.59
C LEU A 216 2.71 -29.89 -48.07
N ALA A 217 1.71 -29.16 -47.58
CA ALA A 217 1.31 -29.17 -46.17
C ALA A 217 -0.15 -29.56 -46.02
N VAL A 218 -0.44 -30.44 -45.07
CA VAL A 218 -1.81 -30.76 -44.66
C VAL A 218 -2.11 -29.98 -43.38
N VAL A 219 -3.11 -29.12 -43.44
CA VAL A 219 -3.51 -28.26 -42.32
C VAL A 219 -4.90 -28.66 -41.85
N ALA A 220 -5.01 -29.08 -40.60
CA ALA A 220 -6.30 -29.37 -39.98
C ALA A 220 -6.67 -28.26 -39.01
N MET A 221 -7.97 -27.96 -38.95
CA MET A 221 -8.57 -26.95 -38.08
C MET A 221 -9.52 -27.61 -37.10
N ASN A 222 -9.34 -27.32 -35.82
CA ASN A 222 -10.13 -27.90 -34.75
C ASN A 222 -10.27 -26.93 -33.57
N SER A 223 -11.30 -27.10 -32.73
CA SER A 223 -11.43 -26.32 -31.49
C SER A 223 -10.43 -26.74 -30.41
N ASP A 224 -9.78 -27.89 -30.58
CA ASP A 224 -8.74 -28.40 -29.70
C ASP A 224 -7.41 -28.54 -30.46
N LEU A 225 -6.32 -28.00 -29.90
CA LEU A 225 -5.01 -28.01 -30.54
C LEU A 225 -4.48 -29.42 -30.76
N GLN A 226 -4.66 -30.33 -29.79
CA GLN A 226 -4.17 -31.70 -29.92
C GLN A 226 -4.94 -32.44 -31.03
N ALA A 227 -6.26 -32.23 -31.11
CA ALA A 227 -7.09 -32.77 -32.17
C ALA A 227 -6.66 -32.22 -33.53
N ALA A 228 -6.37 -30.92 -33.63
CA ALA A 228 -5.82 -30.32 -34.85
C ALA A 228 -4.49 -30.99 -35.26
N CYS A 229 -3.55 -31.15 -34.33
CA CYS A 229 -2.26 -31.82 -34.60
C CYS A 229 -2.45 -33.26 -35.07
N LYS A 230 -3.24 -34.05 -34.34
CA LYS A 230 -3.52 -35.46 -34.67
C LYS A 230 -4.25 -35.60 -36.00
N GLU A 231 -5.18 -34.70 -36.30
CA GLU A 231 -5.95 -34.72 -37.54
C GLU A 231 -5.06 -34.35 -38.73
N ALA A 232 -4.20 -33.34 -38.58
CA ALA A 232 -3.23 -32.95 -39.60
C ALA A 232 -2.24 -34.09 -39.88
N GLU A 233 -1.67 -34.71 -38.83
CA GLU A 233 -0.76 -35.86 -38.95
C GLU A 233 -1.47 -37.05 -39.61
N ARG A 234 -2.68 -37.38 -39.13
CA ARG A 234 -3.48 -38.47 -39.69
C ARG A 234 -3.68 -38.27 -41.17
N TRP A 235 -4.13 -37.10 -41.62
CA TRP A 235 -4.43 -36.86 -43.03
C TRP A 235 -3.18 -36.68 -43.88
N ALA A 236 -2.09 -36.15 -43.32
CA ALA A 236 -0.77 -36.17 -43.95
C ALA A 236 -0.33 -37.60 -44.31
N SER A 237 -0.56 -38.57 -43.42
CA SER A 237 -0.18 -39.98 -43.66
C SER A 237 -0.96 -40.67 -44.79
N PHE A 238 -2.08 -40.11 -45.26
CA PHE A 238 -2.82 -40.64 -46.42
C PHE A 238 -2.26 -40.17 -47.77
N ILE A 239 -1.35 -39.20 -47.77
CA ILE A 239 -0.72 -38.69 -48.98
C ILE A 239 0.65 -39.35 -49.14
N GLU A 240 0.83 -40.07 -50.24
CA GLU A 240 2.02 -40.88 -50.47
C GLU A 240 2.73 -40.49 -51.77
N PHE A 241 4.06 -40.46 -51.71
CA PHE A 241 4.97 -40.51 -52.85
C PHE A 241 6.27 -41.20 -52.42
N ASP A 242 7.05 -41.69 -53.38
CA ASP A 242 8.31 -42.39 -53.11
C ASP A 242 9.26 -41.52 -52.26
N GLY A 243 9.64 -41.99 -51.08
CA GLY A 243 10.49 -41.23 -50.15
C GLY A 243 9.79 -40.04 -49.45
N ALA A 244 8.47 -40.03 -49.33
CA ALA A 244 7.76 -39.04 -48.53
C ALA A 244 8.17 -39.10 -47.05
N TYR A 245 8.32 -37.93 -46.43
CA TYR A 245 8.70 -37.80 -45.03
C TYR A 245 7.97 -36.63 -44.37
N HIS A 246 7.45 -36.83 -43.16
CA HIS A 246 6.84 -35.78 -42.33
C HIS A 246 7.11 -36.06 -40.85
N ARG A 247 6.91 -35.03 -40.00
CA ARG A 247 6.95 -35.18 -38.53
C ARG A 247 5.63 -35.71 -37.99
N SER A 248 5.70 -36.40 -36.85
CA SER A 248 4.53 -36.88 -36.10
C SER A 248 4.25 -36.09 -34.81
N ASP A 249 5.07 -35.09 -34.53
CA ASP A 249 5.07 -34.38 -33.24
C ASP A 249 4.84 -32.86 -33.39
N ILE A 250 4.19 -32.41 -34.47
CA ILE A 250 3.86 -30.98 -34.61
C ILE A 250 3.02 -30.53 -33.41
N GLY A 251 3.44 -29.45 -32.76
CA GLY A 251 2.86 -28.94 -31.53
C GLY A 251 3.39 -29.58 -30.23
N PHE A 252 4.34 -30.53 -30.29
CA PHE A 252 4.79 -31.26 -29.10
C PHE A 252 5.32 -30.35 -27.98
N ARG A 253 6.00 -29.24 -28.28
CA ARG A 253 6.49 -28.31 -27.25
C ARG A 253 5.34 -27.76 -26.38
N VAL A 254 4.20 -27.50 -27.00
CA VAL A 254 2.99 -27.05 -26.31
C VAL A 254 2.29 -28.23 -25.63
N LEU A 255 2.19 -29.37 -26.33
CA LEU A 255 1.53 -30.57 -25.83
C LEU A 255 2.32 -31.33 -24.75
N GLU A 256 3.63 -31.14 -24.61
CA GLU A 256 4.46 -31.72 -23.53
C GLU A 256 4.43 -30.83 -22.30
N LYS A 257 4.41 -29.51 -22.49
CA LYS A 257 4.13 -28.53 -21.43
C LYS A 257 2.67 -28.65 -20.94
N ASN A 258 1.78 -29.27 -21.74
CA ASN A 258 0.39 -29.61 -21.44
C ASN A 258 0.02 -31.06 -21.89
N PRO A 259 0.49 -32.12 -21.17
CA PRO A 259 0.38 -33.51 -21.61
C PRO A 259 -1.07 -34.01 -21.71
N PRO A 260 -1.45 -34.72 -22.79
CA PRO A 260 -2.83 -35.12 -23.02
C PRO A 260 -3.05 -36.60 -22.67
N ASN A 261 -3.46 -36.88 -21.44
CA ASN A 261 -4.50 -37.88 -21.15
C ASN A 261 -4.86 -37.87 -19.66
N ARG A 262 -5.94 -37.17 -19.33
CA ARG A 262 -7.05 -37.80 -18.62
C ARG A 262 -8.32 -37.32 -19.30
N MET A 263 -9.19 -38.25 -19.66
CA MET A 263 -10.62 -37.94 -19.61
C MET A 263 -10.90 -37.43 -18.21
N THR A 264 -11.03 -36.11 -18.08
CA THR A 264 -11.71 -35.45 -16.98
C THR A 264 -12.69 -34.50 -17.65
N CYS A 265 -13.96 -34.57 -17.24
CA CYS A 265 -14.82 -33.39 -17.30
C CYS A 265 -13.97 -32.17 -16.94
N LEU A 266 -14.14 -31.04 -17.66
CA LEU A 266 -13.67 -29.74 -17.18
C LEU A 266 -13.97 -29.67 -15.68
N SER A 267 -12.93 -29.72 -14.87
CA SER A 267 -13.06 -29.57 -13.44
C SER A 267 -12.65 -28.14 -13.11
N TYR A 268 -13.25 -27.58 -12.08
CA TYR A 268 -12.92 -26.24 -11.60
C TYR A 268 -11.39 -26.09 -11.36
N ARG A 269 -10.70 -27.20 -11.05
CA ARG A 269 -9.25 -27.30 -10.90
C ARG A 269 -8.44 -26.97 -12.15
N ASP A 270 -8.97 -27.27 -13.32
CA ASP A 270 -8.29 -27.03 -14.60
C ASP A 270 -8.39 -25.55 -15.03
N ALA A 271 -9.36 -24.79 -14.47
CA ALA A 271 -9.42 -23.33 -14.55
C ALA A 271 -8.51 -22.63 -13.52
N GLY A 272 -7.69 -23.40 -12.80
CA GLY A 272 -6.82 -22.95 -11.72
C GLY A 272 -7.52 -22.85 -10.35
N VAL A 273 -8.62 -23.57 -10.14
CA VAL A 273 -9.34 -23.59 -8.85
C VAL A 273 -9.28 -24.94 -8.14
N ASP A 274 -8.38 -25.09 -7.18
CA ASP A 274 -8.16 -26.35 -6.49
C ASP A 274 -9.26 -26.64 -5.45
N ILE A 275 -10.29 -27.38 -5.88
CA ILE A 275 -11.39 -27.85 -5.02
C ILE A 275 -10.88 -28.69 -3.83
N GLU A 276 -9.78 -29.43 -3.97
CA GLU A 276 -9.21 -30.18 -2.84
C GLU A 276 -8.56 -29.25 -1.82
N ALA A 277 -7.87 -28.21 -2.28
CA ALA A 277 -7.34 -27.15 -1.42
C ALA A 277 -8.47 -26.37 -0.72
N GLY A 278 -9.54 -26.03 -1.44
CA GLY A 278 -10.74 -25.42 -0.86
C GLY A 278 -11.39 -26.32 0.21
N ASN A 279 -11.56 -27.61 -0.05
CA ASN A 279 -12.09 -28.56 0.94
C ASN A 279 -11.17 -28.75 2.16
N LYS A 280 -9.85 -28.74 1.96
CA LYS A 280 -8.87 -28.77 3.07
C LYS A 280 -8.98 -27.50 3.90
N LEU A 281 -9.12 -26.33 3.26
CA LEU A 281 -9.31 -25.06 3.94
C LEU A 281 -10.58 -25.08 4.78
N VAL A 282 -11.74 -25.47 4.21
CA VAL A 282 -13.02 -25.58 4.94
C VAL A 282 -12.89 -26.45 6.19
N LYS A 283 -12.24 -27.62 6.08
CA LYS A 283 -11.98 -28.49 7.25
C LYS A 283 -11.06 -27.83 8.29
N ALA A 284 -10.05 -27.09 7.84
CA ALA A 284 -9.09 -26.42 8.71
C ALA A 284 -9.68 -25.22 9.46
N ILE A 285 -10.69 -24.54 8.87
CA ILE A 285 -11.32 -23.35 9.45
C ILE A 285 -12.61 -23.64 10.22
N GLN A 286 -13.22 -24.82 10.06
CA GLN A 286 -14.41 -25.25 10.81
C GLN A 286 -14.31 -25.03 12.33
N PRO A 287 -13.19 -25.39 13.00
CA PRO A 287 -13.03 -25.10 14.42
C PRO A 287 -13.02 -23.59 14.74
N LEU A 288 -12.38 -22.79 13.88
CA LEU A 288 -12.28 -21.34 14.06
C LEU A 288 -13.65 -20.65 13.98
N ALA A 289 -14.49 -21.06 13.02
CA ALA A 289 -15.86 -20.57 12.91
C ALA A 289 -16.71 -21.00 14.11
N LYS A 290 -16.58 -22.26 14.55
CA LYS A 290 -17.32 -22.79 15.71
C LYS A 290 -17.01 -22.02 17.00
N ASP A 291 -15.77 -21.55 17.18
CA ASP A 291 -15.38 -20.75 18.35
C ASP A 291 -16.07 -19.38 18.40
N THR A 292 -16.70 -18.94 17.30
CA THR A 292 -17.47 -17.68 17.23
C THR A 292 -18.97 -17.85 17.48
N GLN A 293 -19.43 -19.06 17.82
CA GLN A 293 -20.84 -19.35 18.09
C GLN A 293 -21.45 -18.41 19.14
N ARG A 294 -22.72 -18.05 18.96
CA ARG A 294 -23.47 -17.19 19.89
C ARG A 294 -24.95 -17.56 19.89
N PRO A 295 -25.75 -17.12 20.88
CA PRO A 295 -27.19 -17.30 20.85
C PRO A 295 -27.77 -16.82 19.52
N GLY A 296 -28.56 -17.69 18.87
CA GLY A 296 -29.10 -17.47 17.53
C GLY A 296 -28.35 -18.19 16.41
N CYS A 297 -27.10 -18.64 16.60
CA CYS A 297 -26.36 -19.39 15.59
C CYS A 297 -25.22 -20.25 16.18
N ASP A 298 -25.27 -21.56 15.91
CA ASP A 298 -24.22 -22.52 16.32
C ASP A 298 -22.96 -22.46 15.42
N ALA A 299 -22.88 -21.51 14.48
CA ALA A 299 -21.75 -21.27 13.57
C ALA A 299 -21.22 -22.55 12.89
N SER A 300 -22.05 -23.21 12.06
CA SER A 300 -21.65 -24.39 11.29
C SER A 300 -21.39 -24.06 9.82
N LEU A 301 -20.19 -24.39 9.32
CA LEU A 301 -19.79 -24.20 7.92
C LEU A 301 -20.13 -25.44 7.07
N GLY A 302 -20.61 -25.21 5.83
CA GLY A 302 -20.81 -26.24 4.81
C GLY A 302 -22.26 -26.48 4.34
N GLY A 303 -23.23 -25.73 4.85
CA GLY A 303 -24.60 -25.69 4.32
C GLY A 303 -24.75 -24.71 3.14
N PHE A 304 -25.88 -24.75 2.43
CA PHE A 304 -26.20 -23.81 1.34
C PHE A 304 -26.33 -22.34 1.79
N GLY A 305 -26.50 -22.12 3.09
CA GLY A 305 -26.59 -20.80 3.69
C GLY A 305 -26.62 -20.92 5.21
N ALA A 306 -26.20 -19.85 5.87
CA ALA A 306 -26.28 -19.73 7.32
C ALA A 306 -27.71 -19.40 7.76
N LEU A 307 -28.12 -19.97 8.89
CA LEU A 307 -29.36 -19.60 9.58
C LEU A 307 -29.01 -18.86 10.87
N PHE A 308 -29.75 -17.78 11.15
CA PHE A 308 -29.62 -17.02 12.38
C PHE A 308 -31.00 -16.77 12.99
N ASP A 309 -31.25 -17.31 14.17
CA ASP A 309 -32.47 -17.08 14.94
C ASP A 309 -32.35 -15.78 15.76
N ILE A 310 -32.91 -14.71 15.20
CA ILE A 310 -32.89 -13.36 15.79
C ILE A 310 -33.65 -13.32 17.12
N LYS A 311 -34.69 -14.14 17.28
CA LYS A 311 -35.47 -14.21 18.53
C LYS A 311 -34.67 -14.90 19.63
N ALA A 312 -33.97 -15.99 19.29
CA ALA A 312 -33.07 -16.67 20.22
C ALA A 312 -31.86 -15.80 20.62
N ALA A 313 -31.47 -14.84 19.76
CA ALA A 313 -30.47 -13.83 20.10
C ALA A 313 -30.97 -12.72 21.04
N GLY A 314 -32.27 -12.72 21.40
CA GLY A 314 -32.84 -11.84 22.41
C GLY A 314 -33.61 -10.62 21.89
N PHE A 315 -33.80 -10.50 20.57
CA PHE A 315 -34.51 -9.35 19.99
C PHE A 315 -36.02 -9.57 19.92
N SER A 316 -36.78 -8.48 20.08
CA SER A 316 -38.24 -8.45 20.08
C SER A 316 -38.83 -7.83 18.81
N ASP A 317 -38.44 -6.61 18.42
CA ASP A 317 -38.82 -5.94 17.17
C ASP A 317 -37.57 -5.35 16.48
N PRO A 318 -36.70 -6.22 15.95
CA PRO A 318 -35.42 -5.82 15.39
C PRO A 318 -35.56 -5.15 14.01
N ILE A 319 -34.68 -4.19 13.76
CA ILE A 319 -34.30 -3.72 12.42
C ILE A 319 -32.92 -4.30 12.12
N LEU A 320 -32.78 -4.96 10.98
CA LEU A 320 -31.49 -5.46 10.51
C LEU A 320 -30.70 -4.34 9.83
N VAL A 321 -29.41 -4.27 10.16
CA VAL A 321 -28.45 -3.34 9.55
C VAL A 321 -27.32 -4.17 8.97
N SER A 322 -27.10 -4.04 7.66
CA SER A 322 -26.01 -4.72 6.97
C SER A 322 -24.94 -3.73 6.53
N GLY A 323 -23.68 -4.15 6.56
CA GLY A 323 -22.55 -3.40 6.04
C GLY A 323 -21.61 -4.34 5.28
N THR A 324 -20.97 -3.81 4.24
CA THR A 324 -19.91 -4.51 3.51
C THR A 324 -18.75 -3.58 3.30
N ASP A 325 -17.54 -4.10 3.48
CA ASP A 325 -16.31 -3.35 3.27
C ASP A 325 -15.16 -4.30 2.91
N GLY A 326 -14.08 -3.72 2.40
CA GLY A 326 -12.80 -4.39 2.17
C GLY A 326 -11.71 -3.84 3.10
N VAL A 327 -10.54 -4.48 3.07
CA VAL A 327 -9.36 -3.97 3.83
C VAL A 327 -8.69 -2.81 3.08
N GLY A 328 -8.76 -2.82 1.74
CA GLY A 328 -8.13 -1.81 0.90
C GLY A 328 -6.61 -1.97 0.76
N THR A 329 -5.91 -0.88 0.46
CA THR A 329 -4.48 -0.95 0.05
C THR A 329 -3.50 -1.32 1.16
N LYS A 330 -3.97 -1.52 2.40
CA LYS A 330 -3.20 -2.16 3.48
C LYS A 330 -2.79 -3.60 3.12
N LEU A 331 -3.58 -4.29 2.30
CA LEU A 331 -3.26 -5.62 1.77
C LEU A 331 -1.92 -5.67 1.03
N LYS A 332 -1.57 -4.61 0.29
CA LYS A 332 -0.28 -4.55 -0.42
C LYS A 332 0.92 -4.52 0.53
N ILE A 333 0.79 -3.86 1.69
CA ILE A 333 1.85 -3.89 2.71
C ILE A 333 1.92 -5.27 3.37
N ALA A 334 0.77 -5.88 3.70
CA ALA A 334 0.74 -7.23 4.28
C ALA A 334 1.40 -8.26 3.36
N GLN A 335 1.12 -8.18 2.05
CA GLN A 335 1.71 -9.03 1.01
C GLN A 335 3.21 -8.80 0.85
N GLU A 336 3.66 -7.55 0.90
CA GLU A 336 5.10 -7.22 0.77
C GLU A 336 5.91 -7.62 2.01
N VAL A 337 5.34 -7.47 3.21
CA VAL A 337 5.96 -7.87 4.48
C VAL A 337 5.86 -9.38 4.72
N GLY A 338 4.89 -10.06 4.11
CA GLY A 338 4.61 -11.48 4.33
C GLY A 338 3.97 -11.75 5.70
N ASN A 339 3.15 -10.82 6.22
CA ASN A 339 2.44 -10.98 7.49
C ASN A 339 0.93 -10.73 7.29
N HIS A 340 0.14 -11.80 7.42
CA HIS A 340 -1.30 -11.79 7.12
C HIS A 340 -2.18 -11.99 8.36
N ALA A 341 -1.58 -12.25 9.53
CA ALA A 341 -2.25 -12.69 10.75
C ALA A 341 -3.34 -11.74 11.26
N THR A 342 -3.17 -10.43 11.05
CA THR A 342 -4.05 -9.39 11.60
C THR A 342 -5.03 -8.82 10.59
N ILE A 343 -4.83 -9.08 9.30
CA ILE A 343 -5.64 -8.50 8.21
C ILE A 343 -7.12 -8.93 8.28
N GLY A 344 -7.38 -10.15 8.73
CA GLY A 344 -8.76 -10.60 8.96
C GLY A 344 -9.48 -9.80 10.06
N GLN A 345 -8.75 -9.30 11.07
CA GLN A 345 -9.33 -8.45 12.11
C GLN A 345 -9.68 -7.06 11.55
N ASP A 346 -8.82 -6.51 10.67
CA ASP A 346 -9.12 -5.27 9.95
C ASP A 346 -10.41 -5.37 9.15
N LEU A 347 -10.58 -6.47 8.39
CA LEU A 347 -11.77 -6.71 7.58
C LEU A 347 -13.06 -6.70 8.42
N VAL A 348 -13.05 -7.41 9.55
CA VAL A 348 -14.20 -7.46 10.46
C VAL A 348 -14.45 -6.08 11.06
N ALA A 349 -13.40 -5.41 11.55
CA ALA A 349 -13.50 -4.12 12.22
C ALA A 349 -14.14 -3.04 11.33
N MET A 350 -13.75 -2.99 10.05
CA MET A 350 -14.31 -2.03 9.09
C MET A 350 -15.83 -2.20 8.97
N CYS A 351 -16.33 -3.43 8.82
CA CYS A 351 -17.76 -3.68 8.67
C CYS A 351 -18.54 -3.49 9.99
N VAL A 352 -18.04 -4.03 11.11
CA VAL A 352 -18.79 -4.06 12.37
C VAL A 352 -18.88 -2.68 13.03
N ASN A 353 -17.83 -1.86 12.92
CA ASN A 353 -17.86 -0.49 13.43
C ASN A 353 -18.81 0.41 12.61
N ASP A 354 -18.99 0.14 11.31
CA ASP A 354 -19.93 0.87 10.46
C ASP A 354 -21.39 0.58 10.81
N ILE A 355 -21.76 -0.69 10.99
CA ILE A 355 -23.13 -1.02 11.43
C ILE A 355 -23.38 -0.56 12.88
N LEU A 356 -22.33 -0.52 13.72
CA LEU A 356 -22.39 0.05 15.06
C LEU A 356 -22.69 1.56 15.04
N SER A 357 -22.39 2.27 13.95
CA SER A 357 -22.77 3.69 13.78
C SER A 357 -24.29 3.89 13.70
N HIS A 358 -25.06 2.82 13.42
CA HIS A 358 -26.51 2.78 13.51
C HIS A 358 -27.03 2.29 14.86
N GLY A 359 -26.13 1.99 15.81
CA GLY A 359 -26.45 1.38 17.10
C GLY A 359 -26.76 -0.12 17.01
N ALA A 360 -26.41 -0.77 15.90
CA ALA A 360 -26.67 -2.19 15.70
C ALA A 360 -25.64 -3.06 16.40
N GLU A 361 -26.11 -4.08 17.12
CA GLU A 361 -25.29 -5.18 17.62
C GLU A 361 -24.96 -6.13 16.46
N PRO A 362 -23.68 -6.37 16.13
CA PRO A 362 -23.28 -7.36 15.13
C PRO A 362 -23.75 -8.77 15.51
N LEU A 363 -24.47 -9.44 14.60
CA LEU A 363 -25.00 -10.78 14.81
C LEU A 363 -24.13 -11.83 14.12
N PHE A 364 -23.90 -11.66 12.83
CA PHE A 364 -23.09 -12.59 12.05
C PHE A 364 -22.27 -11.88 10.98
N PHE A 365 -21.23 -12.58 10.52
CA PHE A 365 -20.26 -12.12 9.55
C PHE A 365 -20.08 -13.17 8.45
N LEU A 366 -19.91 -12.70 7.21
CA LEU A 366 -19.46 -13.51 6.09
C LEU A 366 -18.24 -12.87 5.42
N ASP A 367 -17.36 -13.70 4.87
CA ASP A 367 -16.18 -13.27 4.13
C ASP A 367 -16.18 -13.77 2.68
N TYR A 368 -15.54 -13.01 1.81
CA TYR A 368 -15.22 -13.41 0.44
C TYR A 368 -13.71 -13.24 0.24
N PHE A 369 -13.03 -14.36 0.09
CA PHE A 369 -11.59 -14.44 -0.16
C PHE A 369 -11.35 -14.72 -1.64
N ALA A 370 -10.68 -13.80 -2.33
CA ALA A 370 -10.30 -13.95 -3.73
C ALA A 370 -8.77 -14.00 -3.86
N THR A 371 -8.22 -14.91 -4.64
CA THR A 371 -6.77 -15.01 -4.85
C THR A 371 -6.42 -15.47 -6.26
N GLY A 372 -5.19 -15.24 -6.71
CA GLY A 372 -4.70 -15.80 -7.98
C GLY A 372 -4.50 -17.30 -7.89
N ARG A 373 -3.89 -17.74 -6.79
CA ARG A 373 -3.62 -19.13 -6.44
C ARG A 373 -3.82 -19.32 -4.94
N LEU A 374 -4.54 -20.37 -4.53
CA LEU A 374 -4.82 -20.64 -3.13
C LEU A 374 -3.61 -21.23 -2.43
N ASN A 375 -3.09 -20.46 -1.47
CA ASN A 375 -2.19 -20.92 -0.43
C ASN A 375 -3.01 -21.19 0.84
N VAL A 376 -3.13 -22.47 1.22
CA VAL A 376 -4.04 -22.91 2.29
C VAL A 376 -3.58 -22.39 3.65
N GLU A 377 -2.28 -22.36 3.91
CA GLU A 377 -1.69 -21.86 5.15
C GLU A 377 -1.95 -20.36 5.32
N LEU A 378 -1.75 -19.57 4.26
CA LEU A 378 -2.01 -18.13 4.24
C LEU A 378 -3.52 -17.85 4.43
N ALA A 379 -4.38 -18.55 3.70
CA ALA A 379 -5.83 -18.39 3.83
C ALA A 379 -6.32 -18.76 5.24
N GLN A 380 -5.77 -19.82 5.83
CA GLN A 380 -6.09 -20.21 7.20
C GLN A 380 -5.64 -19.15 8.22
N GLU A 381 -4.48 -18.52 8.02
CA GLU A 381 -4.00 -17.42 8.87
C GLU A 381 -4.95 -16.21 8.81
N ILE A 382 -5.40 -15.82 7.62
CA ILE A 382 -6.35 -14.71 7.44
C ILE A 382 -7.69 -15.03 8.09
N ILE A 383 -8.25 -16.22 7.85
CA ILE A 383 -9.54 -16.63 8.42
C ILE A 383 -9.47 -16.76 9.94
N ARG A 384 -8.31 -17.15 10.50
CA ARG A 384 -8.07 -17.07 11.95
C ARG A 384 -8.16 -15.63 12.44
N GLY A 385 -7.59 -14.68 11.71
CA GLY A 385 -7.76 -13.25 11.98
C GLY A 385 -9.23 -12.82 11.95
N ILE A 386 -10.01 -13.26 10.96
CA ILE A 386 -11.46 -12.99 10.87
C ILE A 386 -12.20 -13.55 12.09
N ALA A 387 -11.97 -14.81 12.44
CA ALA A 387 -12.59 -15.45 13.61
C ALA A 387 -12.25 -14.71 14.93
N VAL A 388 -11.01 -14.26 15.09
CA VAL A 388 -10.59 -13.41 16.23
C VAL A 388 -11.36 -12.09 16.22
N GLY A 389 -11.48 -11.44 15.07
CA GLY A 389 -12.28 -10.23 14.89
C GLY A 389 -13.75 -10.43 15.26
N CYS A 390 -14.38 -11.51 14.77
CA CYS A 390 -15.76 -11.87 15.07
C CYS A 390 -15.97 -12.09 16.58
N THR A 391 -15.04 -12.79 17.23
CA THR A 391 -15.04 -12.99 18.69
C THR A 391 -14.92 -11.67 19.47
N GLN A 392 -14.10 -10.73 18.99
CA GLN A 392 -14.01 -9.39 19.57
C GLN A 392 -15.30 -8.58 19.35
N ALA A 393 -15.93 -8.71 18.19
CA ALA A 393 -17.19 -8.05 17.84
C ALA A 393 -18.44 -8.73 18.41
N ASN A 394 -18.30 -9.90 19.06
CA ASN A 394 -19.41 -10.73 19.52
C ASN A 394 -20.37 -11.16 18.38
N CYS A 395 -19.87 -11.42 17.17
CA CYS A 395 -20.67 -11.98 16.08
C CYS A 395 -20.18 -13.37 15.67
N ALA A 396 -21.07 -14.16 15.06
CA ALA A 396 -20.71 -15.47 14.52
C ALA A 396 -20.14 -15.34 13.10
N LEU A 397 -19.03 -16.01 12.81
CA LEU A 397 -18.57 -16.28 11.45
C LEU A 397 -19.39 -17.44 10.88
N VAL A 398 -20.37 -17.13 10.04
CA VAL A 398 -21.41 -18.10 9.65
C VAL A 398 -21.23 -18.68 8.26
N GLY A 399 -20.36 -18.09 7.45
CA GLY A 399 -20.09 -18.56 6.10
C GLY A 399 -19.07 -17.69 5.42
N GLY A 400 -18.51 -18.19 4.33
CA GLY A 400 -17.62 -17.42 3.48
C GLY A 400 -17.41 -18.15 2.17
N GLU A 401 -16.83 -17.48 1.19
CA GLU A 401 -16.52 -18.03 -0.12
C GLU A 401 -15.05 -17.84 -0.45
N THR A 402 -14.45 -18.84 -1.10
CA THR A 402 -13.05 -18.83 -1.51
C THR A 402 -12.98 -19.00 -3.02
N ALA A 403 -12.52 -17.97 -3.73
CA ALA A 403 -12.43 -17.95 -5.18
C ALA A 403 -10.96 -17.87 -5.62
N GLU A 404 -10.51 -18.86 -6.39
CA GLU A 404 -9.26 -18.76 -7.14
C GLU A 404 -9.57 -18.20 -8.53
N MET A 405 -8.87 -17.12 -8.90
CA MET A 405 -9.06 -16.38 -10.14
C MET A 405 -7.69 -15.97 -10.71
N PRO A 406 -6.88 -16.93 -11.21
CA PRO A 406 -5.51 -16.69 -11.70
C PRO A 406 -5.41 -15.72 -12.89
N GLY A 407 -6.53 -15.48 -13.60
CA GLY A 407 -6.61 -14.48 -14.66
C GLY A 407 -6.90 -13.05 -14.16
N MET A 408 -7.29 -12.90 -12.89
CA MET A 408 -7.62 -11.61 -12.27
C MET A 408 -6.55 -11.16 -11.27
N TYR A 409 -6.02 -12.08 -10.46
CA TYR A 409 -5.01 -11.83 -9.45
C TYR A 409 -3.69 -12.53 -9.79
N GLN A 410 -2.55 -11.88 -9.56
CA GLN A 410 -1.23 -12.43 -9.88
C GLN A 410 -0.67 -13.29 -8.74
N GLY A 411 -0.21 -14.50 -9.05
CA GLY A 411 0.46 -15.35 -8.06
C GLY A 411 -0.42 -15.62 -6.84
N GLU A 412 0.10 -15.32 -5.64
CA GLU A 412 -0.61 -15.44 -4.36
C GLU A 412 -1.20 -14.10 -3.89
N GLU A 413 -1.31 -13.10 -4.78
CA GLU A 413 -2.07 -11.88 -4.46
C GLU A 413 -3.52 -12.24 -4.18
N TYR A 414 -4.05 -11.63 -3.12
CA TYR A 414 -5.42 -11.85 -2.67
C TYR A 414 -6.12 -10.53 -2.34
N ASP A 415 -7.45 -10.57 -2.39
CA ASP A 415 -8.36 -9.53 -1.94
C ASP A 415 -9.42 -10.11 -1.00
N LEU A 416 -9.95 -9.25 -0.14
CA LEU A 416 -10.89 -9.63 0.92
C LEU A 416 -12.07 -8.68 0.93
N ALA A 417 -13.28 -9.25 0.91
CA ALA A 417 -14.50 -8.52 1.22
C ALA A 417 -15.22 -9.15 2.42
N GLY A 418 -15.79 -8.30 3.25
CA GLY A 418 -16.47 -8.67 4.48
C GLY A 418 -17.93 -8.22 4.43
N PHE A 419 -18.79 -8.95 5.12
CA PHE A 419 -20.21 -8.68 5.18
C PHE A 419 -20.68 -8.89 6.63
N ALA A 420 -21.04 -7.80 7.31
CA ALA A 420 -21.59 -7.87 8.65
C ALA A 420 -23.10 -7.61 8.61
N VAL A 421 -23.86 -8.40 9.36
CA VAL A 421 -25.27 -8.14 9.64
C VAL A 421 -25.44 -8.01 11.15
N GLY A 422 -26.02 -6.89 11.56
CA GLY A 422 -26.40 -6.61 12.94
C GLY A 422 -27.89 -6.33 13.09
N ALA A 423 -28.33 -6.21 14.34
CA ALA A 423 -29.70 -5.85 14.68
C ALA A 423 -29.74 -4.75 15.75
N VAL A 424 -30.77 -3.92 15.66
CA VAL A 424 -31.09 -2.89 16.65
C VAL A 424 -32.59 -2.90 16.89
N GLU A 425 -33.02 -2.72 18.15
CA GLU A 425 -34.44 -2.61 18.46
C GLU A 425 -35.05 -1.36 17.82
N ARG A 426 -36.27 -1.48 17.30
CA ARG A 426 -36.99 -0.34 16.72
C ARG A 426 -37.10 0.79 17.75
N GLY A 427 -36.67 1.99 17.34
CA GLY A 427 -36.63 3.18 18.21
C GLY A 427 -35.30 3.42 18.91
N GLN A 428 -34.32 2.51 18.83
CA GLN A 428 -32.97 2.71 19.37
C GLN A 428 -31.91 3.10 18.32
N LEU A 429 -32.31 3.21 17.04
CA LEU A 429 -31.44 3.60 15.93
C LEU A 429 -30.63 4.87 16.21
N LEU A 430 -29.36 4.82 15.84
CA LEU A 430 -28.49 5.98 15.72
C LEU A 430 -28.36 6.41 14.25
N PRO A 431 -28.02 7.69 13.97
CA PRO A 431 -27.99 8.81 14.90
C PRO A 431 -29.39 9.28 15.31
N ARG A 432 -29.56 9.69 16.57
CA ARG A 432 -30.79 10.29 17.12
C ARG A 432 -30.89 11.76 16.75
N MET A 433 -31.08 12.04 15.46
CA MET A 433 -31.01 13.38 14.87
C MET A 433 -31.80 14.47 15.62
N GLN A 434 -32.94 14.13 16.22
CA GLN A 434 -33.78 15.09 16.96
C GLN A 434 -33.26 15.43 18.36
N GLN A 435 -32.34 14.63 18.91
CA GLN A 435 -31.78 14.81 20.26
C GLN A 435 -30.41 15.51 20.26
N ILE A 436 -29.77 15.59 19.09
CA ILE A 436 -28.48 16.24 18.87
C ILE A 436 -28.68 17.75 18.85
N LYS A 437 -27.96 18.48 19.70
CA LYS A 437 -28.09 19.93 19.89
C LYS A 437 -26.73 20.60 20.09
N GLU A 438 -26.71 21.93 19.96
CA GLU A 438 -25.56 22.74 20.37
C GLU A 438 -25.17 22.44 21.83
N GLY A 439 -23.85 22.37 22.09
CA GLY A 439 -23.28 22.10 23.40
C GLY A 439 -23.14 20.62 23.74
N ASP A 440 -23.63 19.70 22.92
CA ASP A 440 -23.35 18.26 23.08
C ASP A 440 -21.83 18.00 22.96
N ALA A 441 -21.33 17.11 23.82
CA ALA A 441 -19.91 16.80 23.89
C ALA A 441 -19.50 15.77 22.84
N LEU A 442 -18.28 15.93 22.32
CA LEU A 442 -17.62 14.98 21.45
C LEU A 442 -16.58 14.19 22.25
N ILE A 443 -16.80 12.88 22.38
CA ILE A 443 -15.84 11.97 23.04
C ILE A 443 -15.12 11.18 21.95
N GLY A 444 -13.81 11.36 21.87
CA GLY A 444 -12.93 10.66 20.94
C GLY A 444 -12.48 9.31 21.51
N LEU A 445 -12.65 8.26 20.72
CA LEU A 445 -12.16 6.92 21.01
C LEU A 445 -10.80 6.71 20.32
N PRO A 446 -9.78 6.25 21.05
CA PRO A 446 -8.45 6.08 20.48
C PRO A 446 -8.45 5.05 19.36
N SER A 447 -7.77 5.34 18.26
CA SER A 447 -7.38 4.33 17.26
C SER A 447 -6.18 3.53 17.75
N SER A 448 -5.97 2.35 17.17
CA SER A 448 -4.76 1.54 17.37
C SER A 448 -3.59 2.01 16.50
N GLY A 449 -3.86 2.85 15.50
CA GLY A 449 -2.91 3.31 14.50
C GLY A 449 -3.66 3.81 13.27
N LEU A 450 -3.12 3.55 12.09
CA LEU A 450 -3.72 3.96 10.80
C LEU A 450 -5.07 3.29 10.50
N HIS A 451 -5.38 2.20 11.20
CA HIS A 451 -6.52 1.32 10.89
C HIS A 451 -6.41 0.74 9.48
N SER A 452 -7.44 0.86 8.64
CA SER A 452 -7.46 0.32 7.28
C SER A 452 -7.57 1.38 6.17
N ASN A 453 -7.24 2.64 6.47
CA ASN A 453 -7.42 3.77 5.55
C ASN A 453 -6.13 4.57 5.33
N GLY A 454 -6.02 5.23 4.18
CA GLY A 454 -4.88 6.08 3.83
C GLY A 454 -3.60 5.34 3.38
N PHE A 455 -3.66 4.01 3.23
CA PHE A 455 -2.49 3.19 2.91
C PHE A 455 -1.87 3.45 1.54
N SER A 456 -2.63 3.95 0.57
CA SER A 456 -2.06 4.41 -0.71
C SER A 456 -1.08 5.57 -0.51
N LEU A 457 -1.39 6.50 0.41
CA LEU A 457 -0.51 7.61 0.74
C LEU A 457 0.69 7.13 1.58
N VAL A 458 0.49 6.20 2.52
CA VAL A 458 1.58 5.56 3.28
C VAL A 458 2.60 4.92 2.35
N ARG A 459 2.14 4.10 1.39
CA ARG A 459 3.00 3.48 0.37
C ARG A 459 3.77 4.53 -0.44
N LYS A 460 3.11 5.63 -0.82
CA LYS A 460 3.78 6.73 -1.55
C LYS A 460 4.86 7.41 -0.72
N VAL A 461 4.63 7.61 0.59
CA VAL A 461 5.65 8.14 1.50
C VAL A 461 6.83 7.19 1.62
N MET A 462 6.60 5.88 1.73
CA MET A 462 7.68 4.88 1.79
C MET A 462 8.51 4.88 0.50
N GLU A 463 7.85 4.84 -0.66
CA GLU A 463 8.49 4.87 -1.99
C GLU A 463 9.35 6.13 -2.17
N THR A 464 8.79 7.31 -1.91
CA THR A 464 9.50 8.59 -2.08
C THR A 464 10.62 8.79 -1.04
N SER A 465 10.52 8.11 0.10
CA SER A 465 11.54 8.12 1.15
C SER A 465 12.68 7.13 0.92
N GLY A 466 12.51 6.18 -0.01
CA GLY A 466 13.43 5.08 -0.22
C GLY A 466 13.56 4.14 0.99
N LEU A 467 12.53 4.06 1.84
CA LEU A 467 12.51 3.19 3.02
C LEU A 467 11.85 1.85 2.70
N ALA A 468 12.40 0.77 3.22
CA ALA A 468 11.77 -0.56 3.22
C ALA A 468 10.88 -0.73 4.47
N TYR A 469 9.98 -1.70 4.47
CA TYR A 469 9.07 -1.94 5.60
C TYR A 469 9.72 -2.65 6.79
N ASP A 470 10.80 -3.40 6.56
CA ASP A 470 11.54 -4.15 7.58
C ASP A 470 12.50 -3.29 8.42
N VAL A 471 12.62 -1.99 8.10
CA VAL A 471 13.44 -1.07 8.88
C VAL A 471 12.83 -0.83 10.27
N PRO A 472 13.65 -0.63 11.32
CA PRO A 472 13.16 -0.29 12.65
C PRO A 472 12.26 0.95 12.63
N SER A 473 11.15 0.89 13.37
CA SER A 473 10.28 2.05 13.58
C SER A 473 11.03 3.13 14.35
N PRO A 474 11.08 4.37 13.87
CA PRO A 474 11.79 5.45 14.54
C PRO A 474 11.04 6.00 15.76
N PHE A 475 9.80 5.54 15.99
CA PHE A 475 8.96 5.99 17.10
C PHE A 475 8.43 4.86 17.98
N ASN A 476 8.71 3.59 17.65
CA ASN A 476 8.40 2.46 18.52
C ASN A 476 9.56 1.46 18.58
N LYS A 477 10.27 1.46 19.71
CA LYS A 477 11.46 0.60 19.91
C LYS A 477 11.05 -0.86 19.93
N GLY A 478 11.62 -1.65 19.01
CA GLY A 478 11.41 -3.10 18.94
C GLY A 478 10.36 -3.55 17.92
N LYS A 479 9.74 -2.62 17.19
CA LYS A 479 8.92 -2.90 16.01
C LYS A 479 9.57 -2.34 14.75
N THR A 480 9.26 -2.94 13.61
CA THR A 480 9.53 -2.41 12.26
C THR A 480 8.43 -1.46 11.81
N LEU A 481 8.67 -0.68 10.75
CA LEU A 481 7.60 0.14 10.14
C LEU A 481 6.45 -0.72 9.60
N GLY A 482 6.76 -1.89 9.02
CA GLY A 482 5.76 -2.85 8.55
C GLY A 482 4.84 -3.32 9.67
N GLU A 483 5.40 -3.70 10.82
CA GLU A 483 4.61 -4.11 11.99
C GLU A 483 3.76 -2.97 12.56
N GLU A 484 4.24 -1.72 12.55
CA GLU A 484 3.45 -0.55 12.94
C GLU A 484 2.26 -0.32 12.00
N PHE A 485 2.48 -0.44 10.69
CA PHE A 485 1.42 -0.26 9.70
C PHE A 485 0.42 -1.41 9.69
N LEU A 486 0.81 -2.61 10.10
CA LEU A 486 -0.03 -3.81 10.16
C LEU A 486 -0.74 -4.02 11.51
N GLU A 487 -0.61 -3.08 12.45
CA GLU A 487 -1.40 -3.08 13.68
C GLU A 487 -2.91 -3.13 13.33
N PRO A 488 -3.68 -4.09 13.90
CA PRO A 488 -5.08 -4.31 13.51
C PRO A 488 -5.98 -3.14 13.91
N THR A 489 -7.00 -2.89 13.10
CA THR A 489 -8.06 -1.92 13.38
C THR A 489 -8.80 -2.30 14.65
N ARG A 490 -9.05 -1.30 15.50
CA ARG A 490 -9.75 -1.50 16.78
C ARG A 490 -11.23 -1.74 16.55
N ILE A 491 -11.77 -2.78 17.17
CA ILE A 491 -13.21 -3.08 17.22
C ILE A 491 -13.79 -2.44 18.49
N TYR A 492 -14.85 -1.64 18.36
CA TYR A 492 -15.43 -0.86 19.48
C TYR A 492 -16.73 -1.45 20.05
N VAL A 493 -17.17 -2.60 19.54
CA VAL A 493 -18.52 -3.12 19.75
C VAL A 493 -18.82 -3.39 21.23
N LYS A 494 -17.93 -4.12 21.92
CA LYS A 494 -18.14 -4.54 23.31
C LYS A 494 -18.21 -3.35 24.27
N GLU A 495 -17.39 -2.33 24.03
CA GLU A 495 -17.30 -1.17 24.89
C GLU A 495 -18.42 -0.14 24.65
N LEU A 496 -19.02 -0.13 23.45
CA LEU A 496 -20.02 0.88 23.07
C LEU A 496 -21.47 0.39 23.17
N LEU A 497 -21.76 -0.88 22.89
CA LEU A 497 -23.14 -1.39 22.93
C LEU A 497 -23.84 -1.12 24.28
N PRO A 498 -23.21 -1.33 25.46
CA PRO A 498 -23.85 -1.01 26.73
C PRO A 498 -24.25 0.46 26.86
N LEU A 499 -23.44 1.39 26.35
CA LEU A 499 -23.71 2.83 26.36
C LEU A 499 -24.87 3.19 25.43
N MET A 500 -24.93 2.54 24.26
CA MET A 500 -25.99 2.74 23.27
C MET A 500 -27.34 2.22 23.79
N HIS A 501 -27.38 1.03 24.41
CA HIS A 501 -28.58 0.47 25.03
C HIS A 501 -29.10 1.29 26.21
N GLN A 502 -28.21 1.91 26.99
CA GLN A 502 -28.60 2.87 28.04
C GLN A 502 -29.15 4.19 27.47
N GLY A 503 -29.01 4.42 26.16
CA GLY A 503 -29.46 5.62 25.49
C GLY A 503 -28.63 6.86 25.77
N TRP A 504 -27.39 6.69 26.25
CA TRP A 504 -26.48 7.81 26.56
C TRP A 504 -25.81 8.38 25.30
N VAL A 505 -25.73 7.58 24.24
CA VAL A 505 -25.14 7.95 22.95
C VAL A 505 -26.23 8.49 22.03
N LYS A 506 -26.01 9.69 21.48
CA LYS A 506 -26.89 10.33 20.48
C LYS A 506 -26.45 10.01 19.06
N ALA A 507 -25.15 9.86 18.84
CA ALA A 507 -24.58 9.42 17.57
C ALA A 507 -23.20 8.79 17.81
N PHE A 508 -22.81 7.87 16.92
CA PHE A 508 -21.46 7.34 16.83
C PHE A 508 -20.98 7.52 15.39
N SER A 509 -19.82 8.14 15.21
CA SER A 509 -19.14 8.26 13.93
C SER A 509 -17.90 7.39 13.94
N HIS A 510 -17.88 6.32 13.16
CA HIS A 510 -16.65 5.60 12.84
C HIS A 510 -15.76 6.47 11.93
N ILE A 511 -14.46 6.58 12.23
CA ILE A 511 -13.54 7.47 11.51
C ILE A 511 -12.68 6.64 10.56
N THR A 512 -13.05 6.64 9.28
CA THR A 512 -12.42 5.86 8.20
C THR A 512 -11.84 6.78 7.12
N GLY A 513 -11.91 6.39 5.83
CA GLY A 513 -11.55 7.24 4.71
C GLY A 513 -12.32 8.57 4.75
N GLY A 514 -11.63 9.68 4.50
CA GLY A 514 -12.19 11.03 4.72
C GLY A 514 -11.94 11.58 6.13
N GLY A 515 -11.40 10.77 7.05
CA GLY A 515 -10.91 11.18 8.36
C GLY A 515 -11.99 11.84 9.22
N LEU A 516 -11.58 12.72 10.14
CA LEU A 516 -12.52 13.45 11.00
C LEU A 516 -13.39 14.43 10.19
N VAL A 517 -12.84 14.97 9.10
CA VAL A 517 -13.47 16.04 8.30
C VAL A 517 -14.70 15.54 7.54
N GLU A 518 -14.63 14.35 6.94
CA GLU A 518 -15.74 13.83 6.11
C GLU A 518 -16.68 12.88 6.86
N ASN A 519 -16.22 12.17 7.90
CA ASN A 519 -17.05 11.19 8.60
C ASN A 519 -17.95 11.82 9.66
N LEU A 520 -17.41 12.70 10.51
CA LEU A 520 -18.17 13.27 11.62
C LEU A 520 -19.43 14.04 11.17
N PRO A 521 -19.44 14.81 10.06
CA PRO A 521 -20.65 15.47 9.57
C PRO A 521 -21.78 14.52 9.15
N ARG A 522 -21.48 13.26 8.80
CA ARG A 522 -22.50 12.29 8.33
C ARG A 522 -23.52 11.94 9.40
N VAL A 523 -23.15 12.08 10.67
CA VAL A 523 -24.00 11.75 11.82
C VAL A 523 -24.59 12.98 12.52
N LEU A 524 -24.38 14.18 11.96
CA LEU A 524 -24.78 15.45 12.56
C LEU A 524 -25.90 16.17 11.77
N PRO A 525 -26.78 16.91 12.43
CA PRO A 525 -27.70 17.84 11.77
C PRO A 525 -26.95 18.93 10.98
N ARG A 526 -27.48 19.30 9.81
CA ARG A 526 -26.83 20.28 8.89
C ARG A 526 -26.54 21.67 9.50
N HIS A 527 -27.31 22.06 10.51
CA HIS A 527 -27.21 23.36 11.19
C HIS A 527 -26.14 23.37 12.31
N LEU A 528 -25.51 22.23 12.60
CA LEU A 528 -24.45 22.12 13.60
C LEU A 528 -23.10 21.89 12.91
N ARG A 529 -22.04 22.28 13.61
CA ARG A 529 -20.65 21.96 13.27
C ARG A 529 -19.96 21.31 14.47
N ALA A 530 -18.94 20.50 14.20
CA ALA A 530 -18.07 19.96 15.23
C ALA A 530 -16.87 20.88 15.45
N GLU A 531 -16.65 21.34 16.67
CA GLU A 531 -15.39 22.00 17.07
C GLU A 531 -14.54 21.01 17.85
N VAL A 532 -13.43 20.59 17.24
CA VAL A 532 -12.50 19.59 17.77
C VAL A 532 -11.17 20.26 18.11
N ASP A 533 -10.53 19.84 19.20
CA ASP A 533 -9.23 20.34 19.65
C ASP A 533 -8.22 19.20 19.76
N ALA A 534 -7.23 19.20 18.86
CA ALA A 534 -6.16 18.19 18.82
C ALA A 534 -5.21 18.24 20.01
N GLY A 535 -5.27 19.28 20.84
CA GLY A 535 -4.59 19.32 22.14
C GLY A 535 -5.22 18.39 23.19
N GLN A 536 -6.42 17.86 22.95
CA GLN A 536 -7.17 17.06 23.94
C GLN A 536 -6.97 15.54 23.82
N TRP A 537 -6.17 15.07 22.87
CA TRP A 537 -5.78 13.66 22.80
C TRP A 537 -4.30 13.50 22.40
N SER A 538 -3.77 12.31 22.67
CA SER A 538 -2.42 11.96 22.23
C SER A 538 -2.48 11.44 20.81
N VAL A 539 -2.03 12.24 19.84
CA VAL A 539 -1.88 11.78 18.45
C VAL A 539 -0.77 10.72 18.41
N PRO A 540 -1.00 9.51 17.87
CA PRO A 540 0.04 8.50 17.77
C PRO A 540 1.23 8.94 16.90
N PRO A 541 2.47 8.59 17.26
CA PRO A 541 3.67 9.07 16.56
C PRO A 541 3.71 8.78 15.06
N VAL A 542 3.09 7.68 14.61
CA VAL A 542 3.00 7.31 13.19
C VAL A 542 2.40 8.42 12.33
N PHE A 543 1.43 9.17 12.83
CA PHE A 543 0.80 10.27 12.07
C PHE A 543 1.74 11.48 11.95
N GLY A 544 2.39 11.86 13.05
CA GLY A 544 3.40 12.92 13.01
C GLY A 544 4.57 12.56 12.09
N TRP A 545 4.99 11.29 12.12
CA TRP A 545 6.05 10.79 11.25
C TRP A 545 5.66 10.85 9.79
N LEU A 546 4.46 10.37 9.42
CA LEU A 546 3.95 10.45 8.06
C LEU A 546 3.82 11.91 7.59
N ALA A 547 3.28 12.79 8.45
CA ALA A 547 3.15 14.21 8.15
C ALA A 547 4.51 14.85 7.87
N HIS A 548 5.51 14.55 8.70
CA HIS A 548 6.86 15.10 8.53
C HIS A 548 7.59 14.50 7.32
N LYS A 549 7.63 13.17 7.23
CA LYS A 549 8.39 12.44 6.22
C LYS A 549 7.80 12.63 4.82
N GLY A 550 6.47 12.63 4.72
CA GLY A 550 5.74 12.89 3.49
C GLY A 550 5.49 14.36 3.17
N ASN A 551 5.89 15.28 4.07
CA ASN A 551 5.57 16.72 3.98
C ASN A 551 4.06 16.96 3.75
N ILE A 552 3.20 16.25 4.48
CA ILE A 552 1.75 16.24 4.30
C ILE A 552 1.14 17.36 5.16
N PRO A 553 0.38 18.31 4.58
CA PRO A 553 -0.31 19.34 5.33
C PRO A 553 -1.29 18.77 6.38
N SER A 554 -1.46 19.46 7.51
CA SER A 554 -2.35 19.00 8.59
C SER A 554 -3.81 18.80 8.15
N PHE A 555 -4.30 19.62 7.23
CA PHE A 555 -5.63 19.44 6.65
C PHE A 555 -5.74 18.11 5.89
N GLU A 556 -4.76 17.80 5.03
CA GLU A 556 -4.72 16.54 4.29
C GLU A 556 -4.55 15.35 5.22
N MET A 557 -3.76 15.50 6.30
CA MET A 557 -3.67 14.48 7.36
C MET A 557 -5.04 14.21 7.99
N SER A 558 -5.81 15.25 8.34
CA SER A 558 -7.13 15.11 8.98
C SER A 558 -8.23 14.56 8.07
N ARG A 559 -8.04 14.67 6.75
CA ARG A 559 -8.95 14.19 5.72
C ARG A 559 -8.61 12.77 5.27
N THR A 560 -7.34 12.38 5.32
CA THR A 560 -6.92 11.04 4.87
C THR A 560 -6.82 10.05 6.03
N PHE A 561 -6.45 10.51 7.22
CA PHE A 561 -6.18 9.67 8.37
C PHE A 561 -7.08 10.00 9.57
N ASN A 562 -7.20 9.03 10.48
CA ASN A 562 -7.94 9.19 11.74
C ASN A 562 -7.19 10.02 12.79
N CYS A 563 -5.88 10.26 12.60
CA CYS A 563 -5.01 11.05 13.49
C CYS A 563 -5.09 10.69 14.98
N GLY A 564 -5.35 9.41 15.29
CA GLY A 564 -5.44 8.90 16.66
C GLY A 564 -6.85 8.69 17.18
N ILE A 565 -7.88 9.11 16.44
CA ILE A 565 -9.29 8.97 16.85
C ILE A 565 -10.01 8.04 15.88
N GLY A 566 -10.23 6.78 16.26
CA GLY A 566 -10.92 5.81 15.41
C GLY A 566 -12.45 5.91 15.46
N GLY A 567 -13.00 6.60 16.45
CA GLY A 567 -14.44 6.79 16.58
C GLY A 567 -14.79 8.02 17.42
N VAL A 568 -15.95 8.64 17.17
CA VAL A 568 -16.42 9.79 17.93
C VAL A 568 -17.85 9.55 18.41
N LEU A 569 -18.08 9.68 19.72
CA LEU A 569 -19.40 9.66 20.32
C LEU A 569 -19.92 11.09 20.50
N VAL A 570 -21.18 11.31 20.15
CA VAL A 570 -21.94 12.52 20.50
C VAL A 570 -22.81 12.18 21.71
N VAL A 571 -22.61 12.88 22.82
CA VAL A 571 -23.33 12.65 24.07
C VAL A 571 -23.80 13.98 24.67
N ASP A 572 -24.82 13.92 25.52
CA ASP A 572 -25.19 15.11 26.30
C ASP A 572 -24.03 15.50 27.24
N GLN A 573 -23.77 16.80 27.38
CA GLN A 573 -22.70 17.33 28.23
C GLN A 573 -22.77 16.77 29.66
N SER A 574 -23.97 16.55 30.21
CA SER A 574 -24.15 16.03 31.57
C SER A 574 -23.77 14.57 31.74
N LEU A 575 -23.62 13.80 30.66
CA LEU A 575 -23.30 12.37 30.67
C LEU A 575 -21.81 12.09 30.43
N THR A 576 -21.02 13.11 30.13
CA THR A 576 -19.59 12.98 29.78
C THR A 576 -18.78 12.17 30.80
N GLU A 577 -18.86 12.52 32.09
CA GLU A 577 -18.14 11.80 33.15
C GLU A 577 -18.55 10.33 33.28
N ALA A 578 -19.86 10.06 33.15
CA ALA A 578 -20.39 8.70 33.24
C ALA A 578 -19.92 7.83 32.07
N VAL A 579 -19.94 8.39 30.85
CA VAL A 579 -19.46 7.72 29.63
C VAL A 579 -17.96 7.46 29.71
N LEU A 580 -17.15 8.46 30.08
CA LEU A 580 -15.70 8.29 30.24
C LEU A 580 -15.36 7.25 31.31
N LYS A 581 -16.06 7.24 32.43
CA LYS A 581 -15.86 6.24 33.49
C LYS A 581 -16.19 4.82 33.01
N HIS A 582 -17.26 4.64 32.24
CA HIS A 582 -17.60 3.35 31.65
C HIS A 582 -16.49 2.88 30.69
N LEU A 583 -16.08 3.74 29.76
CA LEU A 583 -15.01 3.46 28.80
C LEU A 583 -13.69 3.10 29.51
N ALA A 584 -13.31 3.85 30.54
CA ALA A 584 -12.11 3.56 31.33
C ALA A 584 -12.20 2.21 32.06
N THR A 585 -13.37 1.84 32.58
CA THR A 585 -13.60 0.53 33.23
C THR A 585 -13.50 -0.62 32.22
N SER A 586 -13.86 -0.36 30.96
CA SER A 586 -13.73 -1.29 29.83
C SER A 586 -12.33 -1.26 29.19
N GLY A 587 -11.36 -0.53 29.76
CA GLY A 587 -9.98 -0.47 29.27
C GLY A 587 -9.76 0.47 28.07
N VAL A 588 -10.68 1.41 27.82
CA VAL A 588 -10.58 2.41 26.75
C VAL A 588 -10.26 3.78 27.34
N THR A 589 -9.09 4.32 26.98
CA THR A 589 -8.70 5.70 27.33
C THR A 589 -9.28 6.68 26.33
N ALA A 590 -10.56 7.03 26.49
CA ALA A 590 -11.22 8.05 25.69
C ALA A 590 -11.04 9.45 26.30
N SER A 591 -11.16 10.50 25.48
CA SER A 591 -11.10 11.89 25.94
C SER A 591 -12.21 12.74 25.33
N ILE A 592 -12.58 13.83 26.01
CA ILE A 592 -13.45 14.84 25.42
C ILE A 592 -12.59 15.63 24.44
N ILE A 593 -12.89 15.53 23.16
CA ILE A 593 -12.10 16.15 22.09
C ILE A 593 -12.72 17.45 21.59
N GLY A 594 -13.92 17.80 22.07
CA GLY A 594 -14.63 18.97 21.57
C GLY A 594 -16.11 18.97 21.91
N ASN A 595 -16.86 19.82 21.21
CA ASN A 595 -18.30 19.96 21.34
C ASN A 595 -18.98 20.37 20.02
N LEU A 596 -20.30 20.25 19.96
CA LEU A 596 -21.11 20.77 18.86
C LEU A 596 -21.42 22.25 19.05
N ALA A 597 -21.33 23.01 17.97
CA ALA A 597 -21.63 24.44 17.92
C ALA A 597 -22.61 24.74 16.78
N ASP A 598 -23.32 25.86 16.87
CA ASP A 598 -24.17 26.35 15.79
C ASP A 598 -23.34 26.70 14.53
N ARG A 599 -23.79 26.23 13.38
CA ARG A 599 -23.15 26.47 12.08
C ARG A 599 -23.73 27.72 11.44
N LYS A 600 -23.01 28.83 11.54
CA LYS A 600 -23.37 30.11 10.89
C LYS A 600 -22.96 30.16 9.42
N GLU A 601 -21.69 29.87 9.13
CA GLU A 601 -21.05 29.74 7.80
C GLU A 601 -19.71 28.99 7.95
N GLY A 602 -19.20 28.34 6.89
CA GLY A 602 -17.90 27.64 6.88
C GLY A 602 -17.95 26.12 7.04
N ASP A 603 -16.82 25.53 7.43
CA ASP A 603 -16.61 24.08 7.50
C ASP A 603 -17.51 23.39 8.53
N SER A 604 -17.93 22.17 8.22
CA SER A 604 -18.73 21.33 9.14
C SER A 604 -17.91 20.78 10.31
N VAL A 605 -16.59 20.78 10.19
CA VAL A 605 -15.65 20.37 11.24
C VAL A 605 -14.52 21.38 11.29
N VAL A 606 -14.24 21.90 12.48
CA VAL A 606 -13.09 22.78 12.74
C VAL A 606 -12.17 22.06 13.71
N ILE A 607 -10.93 21.80 13.29
CA ILE A 607 -9.92 21.12 14.12
C ILE A 607 -8.84 22.13 14.53
N LYS A 608 -8.78 22.44 15.83
CA LYS A 608 -7.78 23.33 16.42
C LYS A 608 -6.49 22.55 16.73
N ASP A 609 -5.35 23.22 16.60
CA ASP A 609 -4.01 22.77 17.01
C ASP A 609 -3.48 21.44 16.43
N LEU A 610 -4.11 20.89 15.37
CA LEU A 610 -3.68 19.61 14.78
C LEU A 610 -2.24 19.62 14.27
N GLN A 611 -1.81 20.70 13.62
CA GLN A 611 -0.43 20.81 13.13
C GLN A 611 0.58 20.71 14.29
N GLN A 612 0.27 21.35 15.43
CA GLN A 612 1.13 21.29 16.61
C GLN A 612 1.09 19.90 17.25
N ALA A 613 -0.08 19.27 17.33
CA ALA A 613 -0.22 17.92 17.87
C ALA A 613 0.56 16.88 17.03
N LEU A 614 0.48 16.94 15.70
CA LEU A 614 1.25 16.09 14.77
C LEU A 614 2.76 16.32 14.91
N PHE A 615 3.18 17.58 15.01
CA PHE A 615 4.60 17.89 15.22
C PHE A 615 5.10 17.32 16.55
N ASN A 616 4.31 17.46 17.61
CA ASN A 616 4.65 16.98 18.94
C ASN A 616 4.71 15.46 18.99
N SER A 617 3.78 14.74 18.34
CA SER A 617 3.73 13.28 18.38
C SER A 617 4.96 12.62 17.76
N TRP A 618 5.57 13.25 16.76
CA TRP A 618 6.76 12.72 16.07
C TRP A 618 8.07 13.10 16.75
N LYS A 619 8.23 14.37 17.13
CA LYS A 619 9.46 14.82 17.80
C LYS A 619 9.53 14.39 19.25
N PHE A 620 8.42 14.00 19.88
CA PHE A 620 8.38 13.57 21.27
C PHE A 620 7.58 12.25 21.41
N PRO A 621 8.06 11.12 20.85
CA PRO A 621 7.37 9.84 21.01
C PRO A 621 7.34 9.48 22.50
N THR A 622 6.14 9.36 23.06
CA THR A 622 5.96 9.02 24.48
C THR A 622 6.45 7.58 24.71
N GLY A 623 7.67 7.45 25.21
CA GLY A 623 8.34 6.15 25.34
C GLY A 623 9.56 6.15 26.26
N VAL A 624 9.52 6.90 27.37
CA VAL A 624 10.59 6.85 28.39
C VAL A 624 10.01 6.41 29.74
N THR A 625 10.47 5.26 30.21
CA THR A 625 10.23 4.75 31.56
C THR A 625 11.00 5.59 32.57
N GLY A 626 10.25 6.33 33.42
CA GLY A 626 10.77 7.16 34.51
C GLY A 626 10.91 8.64 34.15
N LYS A 627 10.01 9.49 34.67
CA LYS A 627 10.09 10.95 34.48
C LYS A 627 11.35 11.51 35.13
N LYS A 628 12.12 12.31 34.40
CA LYS A 628 13.26 13.05 34.94
C LYS A 628 12.80 14.11 35.93
N LYS A 629 13.42 14.14 37.10
CA LYS A 629 13.12 15.12 38.14
C LYS A 629 13.76 16.48 37.80
N VAL A 630 12.96 17.52 37.74
CA VAL A 630 13.38 18.86 37.32
C VAL A 630 13.35 19.84 38.50
N GLY A 631 14.44 20.58 38.67
CA GLY A 631 14.54 21.72 39.56
C GLY A 631 14.49 23.02 38.76
N VAL A 632 13.65 23.99 39.14
CA VAL A 632 13.55 25.27 38.43
C VAL A 632 14.04 26.41 39.32
N LEU A 633 14.99 27.19 38.83
CA LEU A 633 15.50 28.39 39.51
C LEU A 633 14.83 29.63 38.93
N ILE A 634 14.32 30.51 39.80
CA ILE A 634 13.58 31.73 39.41
C ILE A 634 13.99 32.96 40.24
N SER A 635 13.72 34.16 39.72
CA SER A 635 13.93 35.43 40.46
C SER A 635 12.74 36.39 40.45
N GLY A 636 11.62 36.05 39.80
CA GLY A 636 10.54 37.00 39.50
C GLY A 636 9.16 36.38 39.28
N SER A 637 8.42 36.89 38.29
CA SER A 637 7.00 36.58 38.06
C SER A 637 6.70 35.11 37.72
N GLY A 638 7.70 34.38 37.22
CA GLY A 638 7.62 32.95 36.93
C GLY A 638 6.72 32.60 35.74
N THR A 639 6.66 33.42 34.70
CA THR A 639 5.85 33.09 33.51
C THR A 639 6.44 31.94 32.70
N ASN A 640 7.77 31.88 32.55
CA ASN A 640 8.46 30.72 31.98
C ASN A 640 8.29 29.47 32.87
N LEU A 641 8.29 29.64 34.20
CA LEU A 641 7.95 28.56 35.12
C LEU A 641 6.50 28.06 34.90
N GLN A 642 5.53 28.94 34.70
CA GLN A 642 4.16 28.53 34.40
C GLN A 642 4.10 27.66 33.15
N ALA A 643 4.77 28.07 32.07
CA ALA A 643 4.82 27.29 30.84
C ALA A 643 5.42 25.88 31.06
N LEU A 644 6.48 25.76 31.86
CA LEU A 644 7.06 24.47 32.26
C LEU A 644 6.11 23.63 33.15
N ILE A 645 5.38 24.27 34.05
CA ILE A 645 4.36 23.59 34.88
C ILE A 645 3.26 23.02 33.97
N ASP A 646 2.71 23.85 33.09
CA ASP A 646 1.60 23.47 32.22
C ASP A 646 2.00 22.30 31.30
N SER A 647 3.24 22.28 30.81
CA SER A 647 3.76 21.20 29.96
C SER A 647 4.04 19.90 30.71
N THR A 648 4.44 19.98 31.99
CA THR A 648 4.79 18.80 32.79
C THR A 648 3.62 18.20 33.58
N SER A 649 2.54 18.97 33.75
CA SER A 649 1.37 18.59 34.59
C SER A 649 0.14 18.14 33.80
N GLY A 650 0.21 18.09 32.46
CA GLY A 650 -0.93 17.75 31.60
C GLY A 650 -1.56 16.38 31.90
N ALA A 651 -2.89 16.29 31.76
CA ALA A 651 -3.71 15.11 32.05
C ALA A 651 -3.36 13.86 31.19
N SER A 652 -2.53 14.03 30.15
CA SER A 652 -2.09 12.96 29.25
C SER A 652 -0.95 12.08 29.78
N GLY A 653 -0.33 12.43 30.92
CA GLY A 653 0.78 11.65 31.47
C GLY A 653 2.04 11.58 30.58
N SER A 654 2.10 12.37 29.50
CA SER A 654 3.01 12.21 28.36
C SER A 654 4.39 12.86 28.50
N SER A 655 4.61 13.73 29.48
CA SER A 655 5.90 14.41 29.68
C SER A 655 6.96 13.45 30.23
N SER A 656 8.16 13.44 29.64
CA SER A 656 9.35 12.74 30.14
C SER A 656 9.97 13.42 31.37
N SER A 657 9.40 14.55 31.81
CA SER A 657 9.88 15.34 32.95
C SER A 657 8.80 15.63 33.98
N GLN A 658 9.23 15.80 35.24
CA GLN A 658 8.40 16.19 36.38
C GLN A 658 9.13 17.27 37.18
N ILE A 659 8.49 18.42 37.38
CA ILE A 659 9.04 19.46 38.26
C ILE A 659 8.84 19.04 39.71
N VAL A 660 9.93 18.86 40.44
CA VAL A 660 9.91 18.44 41.86
C VAL A 660 10.26 19.56 42.82
N LEU A 661 11.01 20.58 42.36
CA LEU A 661 11.47 21.67 43.22
C LEU A 661 11.54 23.00 42.45
N VAL A 662 11.05 24.07 43.06
CA VAL A 662 11.28 25.44 42.60
C VAL A 662 12.05 26.22 43.67
N ILE A 663 13.21 26.76 43.31
CA ILE A 663 14.02 27.60 44.20
C ILE A 663 13.98 29.04 43.69
N SER A 664 13.65 29.98 44.58
CA SER A 664 13.80 31.41 44.30
C SER A 664 14.92 32.01 45.12
N ASN A 665 15.70 32.90 44.52
CA ASN A 665 16.68 33.71 45.24
C ASN A 665 16.09 34.94 45.94
N LYS A 666 14.77 35.14 45.83
CA LYS A 666 14.00 36.22 46.46
C LYS A 666 12.75 35.67 47.12
N ALA A 667 12.48 36.09 48.34
CA ALA A 667 11.21 35.79 49.02
C ALA A 667 10.04 36.56 48.37
N GLY A 668 8.83 36.02 48.49
CA GLY A 668 7.59 36.73 48.11
C GLY A 668 7.37 36.95 46.61
N VAL A 669 8.07 36.23 45.73
CA VAL A 669 7.87 36.36 44.28
C VAL A 669 6.68 35.56 43.79
N GLN A 670 5.94 36.10 42.81
CA GLN A 670 4.75 35.46 42.22
C GLN A 670 5.04 34.06 41.64
N GLY A 671 6.25 33.79 41.15
CA GLY A 671 6.63 32.47 40.65
C GLY A 671 6.53 31.36 41.71
N LEU A 672 6.81 31.66 42.98
CA LEU A 672 6.65 30.68 44.07
C LEU A 672 5.17 30.37 44.33
N GLU A 673 4.28 31.34 44.19
CA GLU A 673 2.84 31.12 44.34
C GLU A 673 2.31 30.21 43.23
N ARG A 674 2.79 30.38 41.99
CA ARG A 674 2.46 29.49 40.86
C ARG A 674 2.85 28.05 41.15
N ALA A 675 4.08 27.84 41.62
CA ALA A 675 4.56 26.51 41.99
C ALA A 675 3.76 25.86 43.12
N ARG A 676 3.42 26.62 44.18
CA ARG A 676 2.59 26.10 45.28
C ARG A 676 1.18 25.74 44.82
N LYS A 677 0.57 26.54 43.94
CA LYS A 677 -0.75 26.23 43.35
C LYS A 677 -0.73 24.93 42.52
N ALA A 678 0.40 24.61 41.91
CA ALA A 678 0.62 23.37 41.18
C ALA A 678 1.05 22.19 42.09
N GLY A 679 1.11 22.36 43.41
CA GLY A 679 1.52 21.31 44.35
C GLY A 679 3.02 20.99 44.35
N ILE A 680 3.86 21.87 43.79
CA ILE A 680 5.31 21.66 43.67
C ILE A 680 6.02 22.20 44.90
N GLN A 681 7.03 21.48 45.40
CA GLN A 681 7.85 21.94 46.53
C GLN A 681 8.55 23.26 46.18
N THR A 682 8.49 24.23 47.09
CA THR A 682 9.13 25.54 46.91
C THR A 682 10.13 25.85 48.01
N LEU A 683 11.29 26.37 47.67
CA LEU A 683 12.31 26.85 48.61
C LEU A 683 12.73 28.29 48.28
N VAL A 684 13.11 29.04 49.32
CA VAL A 684 13.73 30.36 49.19
C VAL A 684 15.14 30.26 49.72
N VAL A 685 16.12 30.54 48.87
CA VAL A 685 17.53 30.64 49.26
C VAL A 685 17.95 32.07 48.97
N ASP A 686 17.95 32.94 49.98
CA ASP A 686 18.31 34.34 49.76
C ASP A 686 19.83 34.50 49.60
N HIS A 687 20.26 34.82 48.39
CA HIS A 687 21.65 35.11 48.08
C HIS A 687 22.32 36.18 48.96
N LYS A 688 21.54 37.08 49.59
CA LYS A 688 22.09 38.09 50.52
C LYS A 688 22.58 37.50 51.85
N GLY A 689 22.19 36.26 52.17
CA GLY A 689 22.59 35.57 53.40
C GLY A 689 23.96 34.89 53.35
N PHE A 690 24.66 34.95 52.21
CA PHE A 690 25.93 34.24 51.98
C PHE A 690 27.08 35.22 51.74
N GLY A 691 28.28 34.88 52.21
CA GLY A 691 29.48 35.73 52.09
C GLY A 691 30.10 35.71 50.71
N SER A 692 29.79 34.70 49.90
CA SER A 692 30.25 34.57 48.51
C SER A 692 29.18 33.94 47.61
N ARG A 693 29.34 34.11 46.29
CA ARG A 693 28.48 33.45 45.30
C ARG A 693 28.63 31.93 45.38
N GLU A 694 29.85 31.46 45.59
CA GLU A 694 30.18 30.04 45.68
C GLU A 694 29.52 29.38 46.91
N GLU A 695 29.41 30.10 48.03
CA GLU A 695 28.60 29.65 49.18
C GLU A 695 27.12 29.54 48.87
N PHE A 696 26.55 30.57 48.22
CA PHE A 696 25.15 30.56 47.79
C PHE A 696 24.85 29.40 46.83
N ASP A 697 25.68 29.21 45.80
CA ASP A 697 25.49 28.17 44.80
C ASP A 697 25.64 26.76 45.40
N ARG A 698 26.51 26.57 46.40
CA ARG A 698 26.62 25.30 47.15
C ARG A 698 25.35 24.97 47.93
N GLU A 699 24.69 25.96 48.51
CA GLU A 699 23.40 25.73 49.19
C GLU A 699 22.30 25.38 48.19
N VAL A 700 22.26 26.06 47.04
CA VAL A 700 21.33 25.74 45.95
C VAL A 700 21.58 24.31 45.43
N ASP A 701 22.83 23.92 45.16
CA ASP A 701 23.20 22.54 44.77
C ASP A 701 22.77 21.52 45.81
N THR A 702 22.97 21.81 47.10
CA THR A 702 22.56 20.94 48.21
C THR A 702 21.05 20.73 48.22
N CYS A 703 20.26 21.79 48.03
CA CYS A 703 18.80 21.72 47.93
C CYS A 703 18.34 20.90 46.72
N LEU A 704 18.94 21.13 45.54
CA LEU A 704 18.63 20.39 44.32
C LEU A 704 18.92 18.89 44.46
N ARG A 705 20.08 18.52 45.02
CA ARG A 705 20.46 17.12 45.28
C ARG A 705 19.55 16.44 46.31
N LYS A 706 19.18 17.14 47.39
CA LYS A 706 18.24 16.61 48.41
C LYS A 706 16.87 16.30 47.81
N ALA A 707 16.40 17.07 46.83
CA ALA A 707 15.16 16.81 46.11
C ALA A 707 15.30 15.75 44.99
N GLY A 708 16.52 15.24 44.75
CA GLY A 708 16.80 14.26 43.71
C GLY A 708 16.66 14.82 42.30
N VAL A 709 16.94 16.12 42.11
CA VAL A 709 16.88 16.77 40.79
C VAL A 709 17.92 16.19 39.84
N GLU A 710 17.51 15.94 38.60
CA GLU A 710 18.35 15.44 37.50
C GLU A 710 18.60 16.51 36.43
N ILE A 711 17.65 17.44 36.22
CA ILE A 711 17.77 18.55 35.26
C ILE A 711 17.42 19.87 35.96
N VAL A 712 18.20 20.92 35.71
CA VAL A 712 17.99 22.25 36.28
C VAL A 712 17.61 23.23 35.17
N CYS A 713 16.50 23.95 35.35
CA CYS A 713 16.04 24.98 34.41
C CYS A 713 16.15 26.38 35.03
N LEU A 714 16.82 27.30 34.34
CA LEU A 714 16.90 28.71 34.71
C LEU A 714 15.74 29.49 34.05
N ALA A 715 14.61 29.60 34.75
CA ALA A 715 13.41 30.26 34.25
C ALA A 715 13.34 31.73 34.68
N GLY A 716 14.20 32.55 34.09
CA GLY A 716 14.35 33.96 34.48
C GLY A 716 15.08 34.10 35.81
N PHE A 717 16.16 33.33 35.99
CA PHE A 717 17.03 33.40 37.14
C PHE A 717 18.09 34.49 36.93
N MET A 718 17.93 35.63 37.59
CA MET A 718 18.70 36.86 37.33
C MET A 718 20.04 36.87 38.08
N ARG A 719 20.77 35.76 38.06
CA ARG A 719 22.07 35.58 38.74
C ARG A 719 22.99 34.73 37.88
N ILE A 720 24.26 35.13 37.79
CA ILE A 720 25.32 34.33 37.18
C ILE A 720 25.76 33.27 38.20
N LEU A 721 25.69 32.00 37.81
CA LEU A 721 26.16 30.86 38.61
C LEU A 721 27.69 30.74 38.53
N SER A 722 28.32 30.24 39.59
CA SER A 722 29.75 29.96 39.65
C SER A 722 30.16 28.84 38.71
N GLY A 723 31.40 28.87 38.22
CA GLY A 723 31.94 27.82 37.35
C GLY A 723 31.92 26.43 38.00
N GLU A 724 32.06 26.35 39.33
CA GLU A 724 31.93 25.09 40.06
C GLU A 724 30.51 24.49 39.92
N PHE A 725 29.48 25.33 40.06
CA PHE A 725 28.09 24.90 39.88
C PHE A 725 27.82 24.47 38.43
N VAL A 726 28.26 25.27 37.47
CA VAL A 726 28.07 24.97 36.04
C VAL A 726 28.76 23.66 35.65
N LYS A 727 30.00 23.43 36.11
CA LYS A 727 30.71 22.16 35.90
C LYS A 727 29.97 20.96 36.49
N LYS A 728 29.41 21.10 37.69
CA LYS A 728 28.64 20.03 38.38
C LYS A 728 27.36 19.63 37.64
N TRP A 729 26.69 20.59 37.02
CA TRP A 729 25.43 20.38 36.30
C TRP A 729 25.57 20.42 34.77
N ARG A 730 26.81 20.32 34.26
CA ARG A 730 27.09 20.37 32.83
C ARG A 730 26.31 19.27 32.09
N GLY A 731 25.67 19.64 30.97
CA GLY A 731 24.78 18.76 30.20
C GLY A 731 23.40 18.51 30.84
N HIS A 732 23.12 19.10 32.01
CA HIS A 732 21.87 18.96 32.75
C HIS A 732 21.30 20.31 33.20
N LEU A 733 21.95 21.42 32.83
CA LEU A 733 21.59 22.79 33.19
C LEU A 733 21.15 23.55 31.94
N LEU A 734 19.88 23.95 31.88
CA LEU A 734 19.26 24.65 30.75
C LEU A 734 18.94 26.10 31.12
N ASN A 735 19.21 27.00 30.19
CA ASN A 735 18.83 28.40 30.29
C ASN A 735 18.04 28.83 29.05
N ILE A 736 17.11 29.76 29.25
CA ILE A 736 16.42 30.46 28.17
C ILE A 736 16.95 31.89 28.06
N HIS A 737 17.32 32.27 26.84
CA HIS A 737 17.86 33.58 26.51
C HIS A 737 16.92 34.34 25.56
N PRO A 738 16.59 35.62 25.83
CA PRO A 738 15.59 36.39 25.07
C PRO A 738 16.11 36.97 23.74
N SER A 739 16.96 36.22 23.02
CA SER A 739 17.37 36.51 21.64
C SER A 739 17.88 35.25 20.94
N LEU A 740 18.12 35.35 19.63
CA LEU A 740 18.78 34.30 18.85
C LEU A 740 20.30 34.32 19.08
N LEU A 741 20.78 33.45 19.96
CA LEU A 741 22.21 33.20 20.15
C LEU A 741 22.85 32.66 18.85
N PRO A 742 24.12 33.00 18.56
CA PRO A 742 25.06 33.78 19.40
C PRO A 742 24.98 35.31 19.23
N SER A 743 23.98 35.85 18.52
CA SER A 743 24.00 37.23 18.01
C SER A 743 23.95 38.32 19.09
N PHE A 744 23.11 38.18 20.12
CA PHE A 744 22.87 39.22 21.12
C PHE A 744 22.95 38.66 22.55
N LYS A 745 24.17 38.40 23.03
CA LYS A 745 24.42 37.85 24.38
C LYS A 745 24.13 38.87 25.50
N GLY A 746 23.87 38.38 26.72
CA GLY A 746 23.76 39.18 27.93
C GLY A 746 22.40 39.83 28.21
N HIS A 747 22.34 40.64 29.26
CA HIS A 747 21.09 41.01 29.95
C HIS A 747 20.17 41.97 29.16
N ASN A 748 20.69 42.72 28.19
CA ASN A 748 19.95 43.75 27.45
C ASN A 748 19.67 43.34 25.99
N ALA A 749 19.43 42.05 25.73
CA ALA A 749 19.35 41.51 24.39
C ALA A 749 18.32 42.23 23.49
N HIS A 750 17.15 42.60 24.02
CA HIS A 750 16.14 43.35 23.25
C HIS A 750 16.59 44.77 22.85
N GLU A 751 17.32 45.48 23.73
CA GLU A 751 17.87 46.80 23.39
C GLU A 751 18.91 46.67 22.28
N GLN A 752 19.76 45.64 22.35
CA GLN A 752 20.77 45.37 21.32
C GLN A 752 20.13 45.02 19.96
N VAL A 753 19.07 44.19 19.97
CA VAL A 753 18.30 43.82 18.77
C VAL A 753 17.72 45.07 18.09
N LEU A 754 17.09 45.97 18.85
CA LEU A 754 16.50 47.19 18.31
C LEU A 754 17.57 48.17 17.84
N ALA A 755 18.67 48.31 18.58
CA ALA A 755 19.80 49.15 18.19
C ALA A 755 20.45 48.67 16.88
N ALA A 756 20.55 47.35 16.67
CA ALA A 756 21.08 46.74 15.46
C ALA A 756 20.14 46.83 14.25
N ARG A 757 18.86 47.23 14.46
CA ARG A 757 17.83 47.35 13.40
C ARG A 757 17.63 46.07 12.58
N VAL A 758 17.87 44.91 13.18
CA VAL A 758 17.59 43.62 12.55
C VAL A 758 16.09 43.42 12.40
N ARG A 759 15.68 42.59 11.45
CA ARG A 759 14.25 42.32 11.16
C ARG A 759 13.73 41.03 11.75
N ILE A 760 14.61 40.24 12.37
CA ILE A 760 14.29 38.96 13.02
C ILE A 760 15.07 38.89 14.34
N SER A 761 14.40 38.43 15.39
CA SER A 761 14.99 38.04 16.68
C SER A 761 14.22 36.82 17.20
N GLY A 762 14.22 36.54 18.50
CA GLY A 762 13.64 35.30 19.01
C GLY A 762 14.05 34.97 20.43
N CYS A 763 14.07 33.69 20.75
CA CYS A 763 14.66 33.15 21.96
C CYS A 763 15.50 31.91 21.65
N SER A 764 16.47 31.63 22.52
CA SER A 764 17.33 30.44 22.47
C SER A 764 17.25 29.71 23.79
N VAL A 765 16.98 28.41 23.77
CA VAL A 765 17.16 27.53 24.92
C VAL A 765 18.42 26.71 24.69
N HIS A 766 19.35 26.77 25.63
CA HIS A 766 20.68 26.21 25.47
C HIS A 766 21.18 25.57 26.77
N PHE A 767 22.15 24.66 26.64
CA PHE A 767 22.92 24.20 27.79
C PHE A 767 23.76 25.34 28.35
N VAL A 768 23.85 25.46 29.67
CA VAL A 768 24.69 26.46 30.32
C VAL A 768 26.14 25.99 30.33
N GLU A 769 27.04 26.86 29.89
CA GLU A 769 28.49 26.70 29.96
C GLU A 769 29.09 27.84 30.81
N GLU A 770 30.38 27.75 31.18
CA GLU A 770 31.02 28.77 32.04
C GLU A 770 31.05 30.15 31.38
N GLU A 771 31.24 30.18 30.06
CA GLU A 771 31.06 31.40 29.28
C GLU A 771 29.57 31.68 29.09
N VAL A 772 29.15 32.87 29.51
CA VAL A 772 27.76 33.33 29.46
C VAL A 772 27.22 33.24 28.03
N ASP A 773 26.08 32.58 27.87
CA ASP A 773 25.34 32.40 26.62
C ASP A 773 26.16 31.77 25.48
N ALA A 774 27.13 30.91 25.80
CA ALA A 774 28.00 30.24 24.84
C ALA A 774 27.71 28.74 24.64
N GLY A 775 26.80 28.17 25.44
CA GLY A 775 26.57 26.72 25.39
C GLY A 775 25.70 26.29 24.20
N ALA A 776 25.71 24.98 23.95
CA ALA A 776 25.07 24.40 22.78
C ALA A 776 23.55 24.60 22.81
N ILE A 777 23.01 25.03 21.67
CA ILE A 777 21.62 25.45 21.52
C ILE A 777 20.73 24.24 21.25
N VAL A 778 19.74 24.01 22.12
CA VAL A 778 18.78 22.90 22.03
C VAL A 778 17.59 23.28 21.15
N VAL A 779 16.99 24.45 21.39
CA VAL A 779 15.83 24.97 20.64
C VAL A 779 16.01 26.47 20.40
N GLN A 780 15.61 26.95 19.22
CA GLN A 780 15.42 28.37 18.95
C GLN A 780 14.06 28.60 18.32
N GLU A 781 13.44 29.72 18.68
CA GLU A 781 12.22 30.20 18.06
C GLU A 781 12.39 31.64 17.62
N SER A 782 11.91 31.97 16.43
CA SER A 782 12.09 33.30 15.85
C SER A 782 10.81 34.14 15.91
N VAL A 783 10.99 35.46 15.98
CA VAL A 783 9.91 36.45 15.88
C VAL A 783 10.33 37.58 14.96
N PRO A 784 9.41 38.17 14.19
CA PRO A 784 9.71 39.37 13.41
C PRO A 784 10.02 40.55 14.35
N VAL A 785 10.88 41.47 13.89
CA VAL A 785 11.14 42.77 14.52
C VAL A 785 10.66 43.86 13.56
N TYR A 786 9.72 44.69 14.05
CA TYR A 786 9.10 45.76 13.28
C TYR A 786 9.82 47.09 13.51
N PRO A 787 9.84 48.01 12.53
CA PRO A 787 10.47 49.32 12.68
C PRO A 787 9.91 50.17 13.83
N THR A 788 8.67 49.92 14.24
CA THR A 788 7.97 50.64 15.31
C THR A 788 8.03 49.90 16.66
N ASP A 789 8.78 48.81 16.77
CA ASP A 789 8.86 48.05 18.03
C ASP A 789 9.60 48.86 19.12
N THR A 790 9.06 48.77 20.33
CA THR A 790 9.72 49.19 21.56
C THR A 790 10.31 47.95 22.25
N VAL A 791 11.18 48.16 23.25
CA VAL A 791 11.70 47.04 24.06
C VAL A 791 10.56 46.21 24.65
N SER A 792 9.48 46.85 25.12
CA SER A 792 8.31 46.16 25.69
C SER A 792 7.55 45.35 24.64
N SER A 793 7.27 45.92 23.45
CA SER A 793 6.49 45.21 22.42
C SER A 793 7.25 44.03 21.83
N LEU A 794 8.58 44.15 21.71
CA LEU A 794 9.45 43.04 21.33
C LEU A 794 9.52 41.99 22.44
N ALA A 795 9.71 42.39 23.70
CA ALA A 795 9.76 41.49 24.84
C ALA A 795 8.48 40.66 24.97
N ASP A 796 7.30 41.27 24.82
CA ASP A 796 6.02 40.54 24.87
C ASP A 796 5.89 39.51 23.74
N ARG A 797 6.46 39.81 22.57
CA ARG A 797 6.45 38.90 21.42
C ARG A 797 7.41 37.74 21.63
N VAL A 798 8.64 38.02 22.08
CA VAL A 798 9.65 37.01 22.41
C VAL A 798 9.14 36.10 23.53
N LYS A 799 8.56 36.66 24.58
CA LYS A 799 7.99 35.91 25.70
C LYS A 799 6.96 34.85 25.29
N ARG A 800 6.14 35.12 24.26
CA ARG A 800 5.18 34.13 23.73
C ARG A 800 5.87 32.92 23.10
N VAL A 801 7.01 33.13 22.44
CA VAL A 801 7.79 32.02 21.88
C VAL A 801 8.66 31.34 22.94
N GLU A 802 9.11 32.06 23.97
CA GLU A 802 9.82 31.47 25.12
C GLU A 802 8.97 30.41 25.83
N HIS A 803 7.68 30.71 26.03
CA HIS A 803 6.71 29.79 26.64
C HIS A 803 6.52 28.50 25.82
N LYS A 804 6.95 28.45 24.56
CA LYS A 804 6.94 27.25 23.72
C LYS A 804 8.31 26.58 23.66
N ALA A 805 9.35 27.37 23.47
CA ALA A 805 10.72 26.89 23.30
C ALA A 805 11.25 26.19 24.56
N PHE A 806 10.97 26.74 25.76
CA PHE A 806 11.52 26.18 26.99
C PHE A 806 10.95 24.79 27.31
N PRO A 807 9.62 24.59 27.30
CA PRO A 807 9.05 23.25 27.46
C PRO A 807 9.58 22.24 26.44
N ALA A 808 9.68 22.62 25.17
CA ALA A 808 10.17 21.74 24.11
C ALA A 808 11.63 21.31 24.36
N ALA A 809 12.51 22.25 24.73
CA ALA A 809 13.90 21.96 25.03
C ALA A 809 14.04 21.06 26.28
N LEU A 810 13.25 21.31 27.33
CA LEU A 810 13.25 20.45 28.51
C LEU A 810 12.85 19.02 28.14
N GLU A 811 11.84 18.84 27.32
CA GLU A 811 11.39 17.51 26.90
C GLU A 811 12.45 16.78 26.05
N LEU A 812 13.13 17.47 25.13
CA LEU A 812 14.24 16.89 24.35
C LEU A 812 15.36 16.37 25.24
N VAL A 813 15.72 17.12 26.28
CA VAL A 813 16.80 16.71 27.19
C VAL A 813 16.31 15.62 28.16
N ALA A 814 15.09 15.74 28.69
CA ALA A 814 14.53 14.79 29.64
C ALA A 814 14.26 13.41 29.02
N SER A 815 13.83 13.36 27.77
CA SER A 815 13.63 12.12 27.02
C SER A 815 14.95 11.47 26.57
N GLY A 816 16.07 12.17 26.70
CA GLY A 816 17.39 11.73 26.23
C GLY A 816 17.59 11.92 24.72
N GLN A 817 16.71 12.66 24.04
CA GLN A 817 16.86 12.95 22.62
C GLN A 817 17.93 13.98 22.30
N ALA A 818 18.17 14.92 23.21
CA ALA A 818 19.26 15.89 23.12
C ALA A 818 20.22 15.68 24.29
N VAL A 819 21.40 15.12 24.02
CA VAL A 819 22.44 14.89 25.04
C VAL A 819 23.68 15.68 24.69
N LEU A 820 24.18 16.49 25.63
CA LEU A 820 25.44 17.21 25.45
C LEU A 820 26.62 16.23 25.61
N ARG A 821 27.44 16.07 24.56
CA ARG A 821 28.72 15.35 24.59
C ARG A 821 29.80 16.17 23.91
N ASP A 822 30.95 16.30 24.57
CA ASP A 822 32.11 17.04 24.05
C ASP A 822 31.80 18.48 23.58
N GLY A 823 30.84 19.14 24.24
CA GLY A 823 30.42 20.52 23.91
C GLY A 823 29.45 20.62 22.72
N VAL A 824 29.02 19.50 22.14
CA VAL A 824 28.07 19.44 21.01
C VAL A 824 26.85 18.60 21.40
N ILE A 825 25.70 18.90 20.83
CA ILE A 825 24.49 18.10 21.05
C ILE A 825 24.54 16.87 20.15
N GLN A 826 24.47 15.69 20.77
CA GLN A 826 24.16 14.45 20.09
C GLN A 826 22.65 14.24 20.12
N TRP A 827 22.07 14.16 18.92
CA TRP A 827 20.66 13.86 18.73
C TRP A 827 20.49 12.34 18.66
N SER A 828 19.61 11.76 19.47
CA SER A 828 19.23 10.36 19.27
C SER A 828 18.44 10.27 17.96
N GLN A 829 18.91 9.45 17.02
CA GLN A 829 18.24 9.20 15.75
C GLN A 829 16.94 8.41 15.91
#